data_AF-A0AAW1TGB0-F1
#
_entry.id   AF-A0AAW1TGB0-F1
#
_cell.length_a   1.000
_cell.length_b   1.000
_cell.length_c   1.000
_cell.angle_alpha   90.00
_cell.angle_beta   90.00
_cell.angle_gamma   90.00
#
_symmetry.space_group_name_H-M   'P 1'
#
loop_
_entity.id
_entity.type
_entity.pdbx_description
1 polymer ?
#
loop_
_entity_poly.entity_id
_entity_poly.type
_entity_poly.pdbx_seq_one_letter_code
_entity_poly.pdbx_strand_id
1 'polypeptide(L)'
;MDEMQNGFQSSTGPLALPEPARPEETPEQKALAQLPADHPLLARAQEALKKQLQATKLRLEEELREKQNTLKKADQKREDVGVELYGYQQQLAKLQLGFEKAQEQCLVISKVRRKLEEQLEQLKRAASSETDFTQKERQKVDVFQSETDKLAASLKNIEKYNEEMKGEIAVTKRATYAAEQAVQTAEKGKKEQDFLIEALHAQIRTQQSTAQLDAARYTAQQHETRAARELLTEAASDMEGVNFEKKGLLAQWQASLLGLQRRDEALQAAEDAIRQLQEQEREVMNETAAFRRDSQRAEVEGQRLAAMLSRASQDAQQMQGKADAMHAKQDMIKDTQERLQQSLIHTEKELQQAQIEGKSLLTDRNAVERECSQVAQEIKAFEQQILERLRDQTTAEKGAQKAATDTQKLRKAVAAEEMRSLQVQNDLARIQVDIVDTESRKARLQESVTQQEGDLQTRMDTIAKAEASVKRTNGEIERRTKEIVMLNRKYEKLVANMEPGEHVGPLEATINNLTREIARKGDENRDLQRRWMSQQLELIGLQTAAARDAEALQQLRAEHSVLSARRARLLSQQENTAKDVKQLEKKLTGLHSDMGRFNALIATHRELQTMLSHDAFNLERRIVNELQGLEEEAASIQSNIDQGHEDKRGILADIVKAEREVMLWERKIQLKREMQAALDPSVGADVVGAMQKEVHRMQLRQNDLALQQERLLNELERGISKRDTISIKGRATEARNQPELTEATLRRSLADMERKVKETRRQAHSLDAQLGELDTQRTVLVDQITAASQACGEARQQEGVLRASVEASLKEKHKALLLTAAWQKATKRLEDATAGKYKPRVDPAVVANELAKAFQKEQDIRNVVQHLSEALPEHHQALHHVLLHTSTASPVAVA
;
A
#
# COMPACT_ATOMS: atom_id res chain seq x y z
N MET A 1 13.30 110.57 -15.61
CA MET A 1 14.05 111.80 -15.95
C MET A 1 14.14 111.82 -17.47
N ASP A 2 13.07 111.98 -18.24
CA ASP A 2 12.10 113.09 -18.27
C ASP A 2 12.62 114.42 -17.75
N GLU A 3 12.49 115.41 -18.62
CA GLU A 3 12.79 116.82 -18.38
C GLU A 3 14.28 117.15 -18.40
N MET A 4 14.80 117.50 -19.57
CA MET A 4 14.92 118.93 -19.91
C MET A 4 15.74 119.13 -21.19
N GLN A 5 15.10 119.85 -22.11
CA GLN A 5 15.64 120.99 -22.85
C GLN A 5 16.62 120.78 -24.02
N ASN A 6 16.16 121.36 -25.14
CA ASN A 6 16.93 122.23 -26.05
C ASN A 6 17.96 121.58 -27.00
N GLY A 7 17.54 121.38 -28.25
CA GLY A 7 18.33 121.77 -29.43
C GLY A 7 17.61 122.95 -30.09
N PHE A 8 18.23 123.97 -30.66
CA PHE A 8 19.60 124.19 -31.10
C PHE A 8 19.80 125.72 -31.14
N GLN A 9 20.97 126.22 -30.79
CA GLN A 9 21.33 127.63 -30.99
C GLN A 9 21.44 127.95 -32.50
N SER A 10 20.90 129.10 -32.94
CA SER A 10 21.69 130.06 -33.70
C SER A 10 21.01 131.43 -33.79
N SER A 11 21.45 132.35 -32.95
CA SER A 11 21.96 133.67 -33.38
C SER A 11 22.20 134.54 -32.15
N THR A 12 23.38 134.43 -31.56
CA THR A 12 23.96 135.63 -30.96
C THR A 12 24.73 136.34 -32.07
N GLY A 13 24.38 137.62 -32.22
CA GLY A 13 24.88 138.48 -33.28
C GLY A 13 26.40 138.64 -33.28
N PRO A 14 26.94 139.24 -34.35
CA PRO A 14 28.34 139.58 -34.43
C PRO A 14 28.60 140.83 -33.58
N LEU A 15 29.37 140.68 -32.51
CA LEU A 15 30.12 141.76 -31.90
C LEU A 15 31.59 141.46 -32.14
N ALA A 16 32.13 142.07 -33.20
CA ALA A 16 33.55 142.17 -33.45
C ALA A 16 33.97 143.62 -33.23
N LEU A 17 34.55 143.89 -32.07
CA LEU A 17 35.56 144.91 -31.78
C LEU A 17 36.50 144.23 -30.77
N PRO A 18 37.83 144.34 -30.89
CA PRO A 18 38.58 145.60 -30.81
C PRO A 18 39.51 145.82 -32.03
N GLU A 19 39.66 147.04 -32.54
CA GLU A 19 40.71 148.02 -32.15
C GLU A 19 42.17 147.54 -32.40
N PRO A 20 43.14 148.42 -32.73
CA PRO A 20 43.13 149.87 -32.46
C PRO A 20 43.58 150.81 -33.60
N ALA A 21 43.10 152.05 -33.46
CA ALA A 21 43.75 153.35 -33.60
C ALA A 21 44.76 153.55 -34.76
N ARG A 22 44.44 154.42 -35.73
CA ARG A 22 44.57 155.90 -35.69
C ARG A 22 46.01 156.36 -35.39
N PRO A 23 46.56 157.31 -36.17
CA PRO A 23 46.15 158.72 -36.10
C PRO A 23 45.74 159.28 -37.48
N GLU A 24 44.75 160.16 -37.59
CA GLU A 24 44.87 161.64 -37.49
C GLU A 24 45.79 162.20 -38.58
N GLU A 25 45.50 163.25 -39.34
CA GLU A 25 44.52 164.32 -39.25
C GLU A 25 44.64 165.09 -40.58
N THR A 26 43.53 165.69 -41.01
CA THR A 26 43.37 166.91 -41.85
C THR A 26 44.30 167.19 -43.05
N PRO A 27 43.74 167.78 -44.12
CA PRO A 27 44.52 168.75 -44.88
C PRO A 27 43.87 170.13 -44.78
N GLU A 28 44.55 171.02 -44.06
CA GLU A 28 44.32 172.46 -44.12
C GLU A 28 44.65 173.00 -45.52
N GLN A 29 43.63 173.60 -46.14
CA GLN A 29 43.57 174.93 -46.77
C GLN A 29 44.77 175.50 -47.61
N LYS A 30 44.37 175.99 -48.81
CA LYS A 30 44.92 177.09 -49.66
C LYS A 30 46.09 176.71 -50.61
N ALA A 31 46.14 177.10 -51.90
CA ALA A 31 45.37 178.08 -52.70
C ALA A 31 45.46 177.84 -54.23
N LEU A 32 44.38 178.23 -54.94
CA LEU A 32 44.24 178.74 -56.33
C LEU A 32 44.95 178.03 -57.51
N ALA A 33 44.20 177.31 -58.38
CA ALA A 33 43.37 177.86 -59.48
C ALA A 33 43.11 176.84 -60.62
N GLN A 34 41.81 176.52 -60.80
CA GLN A 34 41.04 176.39 -62.05
C GLN A 34 41.06 175.10 -62.92
N LEU A 35 39.87 174.43 -62.86
CA LEU A 35 39.07 173.73 -63.88
C LEU A 35 39.52 172.37 -64.50
N PRO A 36 38.53 171.53 -64.92
CA PRO A 36 38.38 170.17 -64.48
C PRO A 36 38.21 169.27 -65.73
N ALA A 37 37.55 168.14 -65.58
CA ALA A 37 38.21 166.91 -65.86
C ALA A 37 38.01 166.26 -67.31
N ASP A 38 36.85 165.93 -67.85
CA ASP A 38 36.30 165.38 -69.11
C ASP A 38 35.41 166.50 -69.65
N HIS A 39 36.04 167.67 -69.68
CA HIS A 39 36.12 168.41 -70.90
C HIS A 39 36.48 167.43 -72.05
N PRO A 40 35.84 167.46 -73.23
CA PRO A 40 36.06 166.53 -74.37
C PRO A 40 37.51 166.42 -74.91
N LEU A 41 38.45 167.17 -74.33
CA LEU A 41 39.89 167.12 -74.60
C LEU A 41 40.61 166.03 -73.79
N LEU A 42 39.86 165.34 -72.94
CA LEU A 42 40.40 164.46 -71.94
C LEU A 42 40.05 162.99 -72.30
N ALA A 43 38.96 162.66 -73.02
CA ALA A 43 38.55 161.35 -73.64
C ALA A 43 39.61 160.21 -73.74
N ARG A 44 40.82 160.62 -74.07
CA ARG A 44 41.94 159.76 -74.40
C ARG A 44 42.79 159.30 -73.22
N ALA A 45 42.80 159.98 -72.06
CA ALA A 45 43.64 159.54 -70.95
C ALA A 45 42.94 158.60 -69.93
N GLN A 46 41.68 158.73 -69.48
CA GLN A 46 41.01 157.72 -68.59
C GLN A 46 40.91 156.39 -69.28
N GLU A 47 40.69 156.34 -70.59
CA GLU A 47 40.69 155.09 -71.31
C GLU A 47 42.00 154.29 -71.13
N ALA A 48 43.15 154.98 -71.09
CA ALA A 48 44.45 154.34 -70.87
C ALA A 48 44.63 153.81 -69.42
N LEU A 49 44.13 154.50 -68.39
CA LEU A 49 44.26 154.09 -66.98
C LEU A 49 43.19 153.06 -66.62
N LYS A 50 42.00 153.18 -67.22
CA LYS A 50 40.90 152.24 -67.11
C LYS A 50 41.28 150.91 -67.72
N LYS A 51 41.94 150.87 -68.89
CA LYS A 51 42.52 149.62 -69.43
C LYS A 51 43.54 148.99 -68.48
N GLN A 52 44.42 149.79 -67.88
CA GLN A 52 45.45 149.29 -66.95
C GLN A 52 44.83 148.70 -65.66
N LEU A 53 43.85 149.37 -65.05
CA LEU A 53 43.18 148.91 -63.83
C LEU A 53 42.14 147.81 -64.08
N GLN A 54 41.47 147.79 -65.25
CA GLN A 54 40.57 146.70 -65.64
C GLN A 54 41.34 145.40 -65.89
N ALA A 55 42.52 145.45 -66.51
CA ALA A 55 43.36 144.26 -66.68
C ALA A 55 43.82 143.67 -65.33
N THR A 56 44.16 144.51 -64.34
CA THR A 56 44.49 144.03 -62.99
C THR A 56 43.27 143.54 -62.21
N LYS A 57 42.11 144.19 -62.39
CA LYS A 57 40.86 143.80 -61.74
C LYS A 57 40.33 142.47 -62.28
N LEU A 58 40.30 142.29 -63.60
CA LEU A 58 39.87 141.04 -64.24
C LEU A 58 40.73 139.86 -63.78
N ARG A 59 42.06 140.05 -63.71
CA ARG A 59 42.97 139.03 -63.18
C ARG A 59 42.67 138.65 -61.73
N LEU A 60 42.45 139.64 -60.85
CA LEU A 60 42.12 139.36 -59.44
C LEU A 60 40.71 138.76 -59.28
N GLU A 61 39.74 139.15 -60.12
CA GLU A 61 38.40 138.57 -60.15
C GLU A 61 38.41 137.11 -60.66
N GLU A 62 39.29 136.78 -61.62
CA GLU A 62 39.54 135.41 -62.06
C GLU A 62 40.19 134.57 -60.95
N GLU A 63 41.24 135.08 -60.30
CA GLU A 63 41.88 134.40 -59.15
C GLU A 63 40.89 134.19 -57.99
N LEU A 64 40.02 135.18 -57.71
CA LEU A 64 38.97 135.06 -56.68
C LEU A 64 37.91 134.01 -57.06
N ARG A 65 37.46 133.99 -58.33
CA ARG A 65 36.50 132.99 -58.82
C ARG A 65 37.07 131.58 -58.77
N GLU A 66 38.34 131.40 -59.10
CA GLU A 66 39.01 130.10 -58.98
C GLU A 66 39.04 129.64 -57.52
N LYS A 67 39.42 130.52 -56.58
CA LYS A 67 39.42 130.19 -55.15
C LYS A 67 38.02 129.88 -54.62
N GLN A 68 37.00 130.65 -54.99
CA GLN A 68 35.60 130.37 -54.60
C GLN A 68 35.09 129.04 -55.16
N ASN A 69 35.46 128.69 -56.40
CA ASN A 69 35.10 127.39 -56.98
C ASN A 69 35.82 126.23 -56.28
N THR A 70 37.08 126.42 -55.86
CA THR A 70 37.79 125.40 -55.07
C THR A 70 37.16 125.20 -53.69
N LEU A 71 36.70 126.27 -53.04
CA LEU A 71 36.01 126.19 -51.75
C LEU A 71 34.69 125.42 -51.88
N LYS A 72 33.85 125.76 -52.87
CA LYS A 72 32.58 125.04 -53.13
C LYS A 72 32.77 123.54 -53.38
N LYS A 73 33.80 123.17 -54.15
CA LYS A 73 34.13 121.76 -54.39
C LYS A 73 34.59 121.04 -53.12
N ALA A 74 35.28 121.74 -52.21
CA ALA A 74 35.69 121.18 -50.92
C ALA A 74 34.50 121.00 -49.96
N ASP A 75 33.58 121.97 -49.92
CA ASP A 75 32.37 121.87 -49.10
C ASP A 75 31.44 120.74 -49.57
N GLN A 76 31.22 120.60 -50.89
CA GLN A 76 30.47 119.46 -51.44
C GLN A 76 31.10 118.11 -51.07
N LYS A 77 32.42 117.98 -51.21
CA LYS A 77 33.12 116.76 -50.79
C LYS A 77 32.96 116.48 -49.29
N ARG A 78 32.95 117.51 -48.45
CA ARG A 78 32.73 117.36 -47.00
C ARG A 78 31.32 116.85 -46.71
N GLU A 79 30.32 117.37 -47.41
CA GLU A 79 28.92 116.94 -47.30
C GLU A 79 28.74 115.49 -47.79
N ASP A 80 29.29 115.15 -48.95
CA ASP A 80 29.23 113.79 -49.51
C ASP A 80 29.85 112.75 -48.55
N VAL A 81 31.05 113.05 -48.02
CA VAL A 81 31.69 112.20 -47.01
C VAL A 81 30.86 112.12 -45.72
N GLY A 82 30.19 113.21 -45.34
CA GLY A 82 29.27 113.21 -44.19
C GLY A 82 28.07 112.28 -44.38
N VAL A 83 27.49 112.25 -45.59
CA VAL A 83 26.39 111.34 -45.94
C VAL A 83 26.86 109.89 -45.99
N GLU A 84 28.03 109.63 -46.57
CA GLU A 84 28.64 108.29 -46.58
C GLU A 84 28.90 107.79 -45.15
N LEU A 85 29.47 108.64 -44.27
CA LEU A 85 29.71 108.30 -42.88
C LEU A 85 28.42 107.95 -42.14
N TYR A 86 27.35 108.72 -42.36
CA TYR A 86 26.03 108.41 -41.80
C TYR A 86 25.47 107.09 -42.34
N GLY A 87 25.65 106.81 -43.64
CA GLY A 87 25.31 105.53 -44.25
C GLY A 87 26.04 104.35 -43.59
N TYR A 88 27.35 104.50 -43.35
CA TYR A 88 28.15 103.49 -42.64
C TYR A 88 27.72 103.33 -41.19
N GLN A 89 27.40 104.41 -40.48
CA GLN A 89 26.87 104.35 -39.11
C GLN A 89 25.53 103.60 -39.04
N GLN A 90 24.64 103.83 -40.00
CA GLN A 90 23.37 103.12 -40.06
C GLN A 90 23.54 101.63 -40.39
N GLN A 91 24.47 101.29 -41.30
CA GLN A 91 24.82 99.90 -41.60
C GLN A 91 25.43 99.20 -40.37
N LEU A 92 26.32 99.89 -39.65
CA LEU A 92 26.92 99.37 -38.42
C LEU A 92 25.88 99.09 -37.33
N ALA A 93 24.95 100.01 -37.10
CA ALA A 93 23.87 99.82 -36.13
C ALA A 93 22.96 98.63 -36.51
N LYS A 94 22.65 98.45 -37.81
CA LYS A 94 21.89 97.28 -38.30
C LYS A 94 22.65 95.98 -38.08
N LEU A 95 23.96 95.97 -38.30
CA LEU A 95 24.81 94.79 -38.08
C LEU A 95 24.95 94.47 -36.58
N GLN A 96 25.09 95.47 -35.71
CA GLN A 96 25.12 95.29 -34.25
C GLN A 96 23.81 94.69 -33.74
N LEU A 97 22.66 95.23 -34.17
CA LEU A 97 21.35 94.66 -33.84
C LEU A 97 21.19 93.24 -34.38
N GLY A 98 21.69 92.96 -35.59
CA GLY A 98 21.70 91.62 -36.17
C GLY A 98 22.55 90.63 -35.38
N PHE A 99 23.72 91.09 -34.91
CA PHE A 99 24.62 90.30 -34.07
C PHE A 99 24.02 90.00 -32.70
N GLU A 100 23.42 91.00 -32.04
CA GLU A 100 22.73 90.80 -30.74
C GLU A 100 21.59 89.79 -30.87
N LYS A 101 20.77 89.90 -31.91
CA LYS A 101 19.71 88.92 -32.21
C LYS A 101 20.26 87.52 -32.46
N ALA A 102 21.35 87.39 -33.20
CA ALA A 102 21.99 86.10 -33.44
C ALA A 102 22.57 85.51 -32.14
N GLN A 103 23.13 86.35 -31.27
CA GLN A 103 23.65 85.95 -29.96
C GLN A 103 22.52 85.47 -29.04
N GLU A 104 21.40 86.19 -28.98
CA GLU A 104 20.20 85.77 -28.25
C GLU A 104 19.67 84.42 -28.77
N GLN A 105 19.61 84.24 -30.09
CA GLN A 105 19.21 82.98 -30.70
C GLN A 105 20.15 81.82 -30.33
N CYS A 106 21.46 82.03 -30.35
CA CYS A 106 22.44 81.04 -29.90
C CYS A 106 22.25 80.66 -28.41
N LEU A 107 21.95 81.63 -27.54
CA LEU A 107 21.66 81.37 -26.14
C LEU A 107 20.35 80.59 -25.95
N VAL A 108 19.31 80.87 -26.74
CA VAL A 108 18.06 80.10 -26.72
C VAL A 108 18.29 78.66 -27.21
N ILE A 109 19.00 78.48 -28.34
CA ILE A 109 19.29 77.16 -28.90
C ILE A 109 20.14 76.33 -27.94
N SER A 110 21.17 76.91 -27.31
CA SER A 110 21.98 76.19 -26.31
C SER A 110 21.18 75.77 -25.08
N LYS A 111 20.24 76.62 -24.60
CA LYS A 111 19.31 76.25 -23.51
C LYS A 111 18.39 75.10 -23.92
N VAL A 112 17.84 75.14 -25.14
CA VAL A 112 16.97 74.07 -25.67
C VAL A 112 17.76 72.77 -25.82
N ARG A 113 18.96 72.83 -26.41
CA ARG A 113 19.85 71.68 -26.55
C ARG A 113 20.18 71.05 -25.20
N ARG A 114 20.55 71.85 -24.20
CA ARG A 114 20.84 71.34 -22.85
C ARG A 114 19.62 70.67 -22.21
N LYS A 115 18.42 71.24 -22.35
CA LYS A 115 17.18 70.61 -21.87
C LYS A 115 16.91 69.27 -22.57
N LEU A 116 17.13 69.19 -23.88
CA LEU A 116 16.98 67.94 -24.63
C LEU A 116 18.04 66.91 -24.26
N GLU A 117 19.29 67.31 -24.03
CA GLU A 117 20.34 66.42 -23.54
C GLU A 117 20.02 65.89 -22.13
N GLU A 118 19.53 66.75 -21.22
CA GLU A 118 19.07 66.34 -19.89
C GLU A 118 17.87 65.37 -19.96
N GLN A 119 16.90 65.62 -20.84
CA GLN A 119 15.76 64.71 -21.06
C GLN A 119 16.21 63.38 -21.69
N LEU A 120 17.13 63.41 -22.64
CA LEU A 120 17.68 62.21 -23.26
C LEU A 120 18.45 61.36 -22.24
N GLU A 121 19.24 62.00 -21.37
CA GLU A 121 19.94 61.33 -20.27
C GLU A 121 18.97 60.68 -19.28
N GLN A 122 17.87 61.36 -18.94
CA GLN A 122 16.79 60.81 -18.10
C GLN A 122 16.11 59.61 -18.78
N LEU A 123 15.79 59.70 -20.07
CA LEU A 123 15.20 58.60 -20.83
C LEU A 123 16.15 57.41 -20.96
N LYS A 124 17.46 57.65 -21.14
CA LYS A 124 18.48 56.58 -21.16
C LYS A 124 18.55 55.86 -19.81
N ARG A 125 18.51 56.59 -18.69
CA ARG A 125 18.48 56.00 -17.34
C ARG A 125 17.20 55.21 -17.09
N ALA A 126 16.06 55.73 -17.54
CA ALA A 126 14.79 55.01 -17.45
C ALA A 126 14.82 53.72 -18.27
N ALA A 127 15.26 53.79 -19.53
CA ALA A 127 15.42 52.63 -20.40
C ALA A 127 16.40 51.60 -19.83
N SER A 128 17.55 52.01 -19.29
CA SER A 128 18.48 51.08 -18.64
C SER A 128 17.88 50.42 -17.40
N SER A 129 17.11 51.17 -16.61
CA SER A 129 16.42 50.60 -15.44
C SER A 129 15.32 49.61 -15.83
N GLU A 130 14.59 49.86 -16.92
CA GLU A 130 13.60 48.92 -17.47
C GLU A 130 14.27 47.69 -18.09
N THR A 131 15.42 47.83 -18.75
CA THR A 131 16.18 46.67 -19.25
C THR A 131 16.70 45.81 -18.11
N ASP A 132 17.19 46.42 -17.03
CA ASP A 132 17.64 45.68 -15.85
C ASP A 132 16.47 44.99 -15.13
N PHE A 133 15.32 45.67 -15.04
CA PHE A 133 14.10 45.09 -14.47
C PHE A 133 13.59 43.90 -15.30
N THR A 134 13.48 44.07 -16.62
CA THR A 134 13.05 43.00 -17.52
C THR A 134 14.04 41.84 -17.56
N GLN A 135 15.35 42.10 -17.43
CA GLN A 135 16.35 41.05 -17.29
C GLN A 135 16.19 40.26 -15.98
N LYS A 136 15.89 40.95 -14.86
CA LYS A 136 15.59 40.29 -13.58
C LYS A 136 14.31 39.47 -13.65
N GLU A 137 13.25 39.99 -14.28
CA GLU A 137 12.01 39.22 -14.49
C GLU A 137 12.25 38.02 -15.40
N ARG A 138 13.07 38.14 -16.44
CA ARG A 138 13.45 37.01 -17.29
C ARG A 138 14.22 35.94 -16.50
N GLN A 139 15.15 36.33 -15.64
CA GLN A 139 15.84 35.40 -14.74
C GLN A 139 14.87 34.70 -13.78
N LYS A 140 13.89 35.42 -13.23
CA LYS A 140 12.84 34.80 -12.40
C LYS A 140 12.00 33.80 -13.18
N VAL A 141 11.64 34.12 -14.43
CA VAL A 141 10.91 33.21 -15.32
C VAL A 141 11.74 31.95 -15.59
N ASP A 142 13.05 32.07 -15.86
CA ASP A 142 13.92 30.91 -16.06
C ASP A 142 14.00 30.03 -14.80
N VAL A 143 14.07 30.65 -13.62
CA VAL A 143 14.01 29.93 -12.33
C VAL A 143 12.68 29.22 -12.18
N PHE A 144 11.55 29.90 -12.41
CA PHE A 144 10.23 29.28 -12.33
C PHE A 144 10.04 28.17 -13.36
N GLN A 145 10.55 28.31 -14.58
CA GLN A 145 10.55 27.24 -15.57
C GLN A 145 11.33 26.02 -15.08
N SER A 146 12.50 26.23 -14.48
CA SER A 146 13.28 25.14 -13.89
C SER A 146 12.57 24.48 -12.71
N GLU A 147 11.82 25.24 -11.91
CA GLU A 147 11.02 24.73 -10.81
C GLU A 147 9.80 23.96 -11.31
N THR A 148 9.10 24.46 -12.35
CA THR A 148 8.00 23.75 -12.98
C THR A 148 8.47 22.46 -13.65
N ASP A 149 9.64 22.44 -14.27
CA ASP A 149 10.22 21.23 -14.86
C ASP A 149 10.58 20.20 -13.78
N LYS A 150 11.14 20.65 -12.64
CA LYS A 150 11.39 19.79 -11.47
C LYS A 150 10.10 19.24 -10.88
N LEU A 151 9.07 20.07 -10.74
CA LEU A 151 7.75 19.67 -10.25
C LEU A 151 7.03 18.74 -11.23
N ALA A 152 7.15 18.97 -12.54
CA ALA A 152 6.60 18.08 -13.56
C ALA A 152 7.34 16.72 -13.56
N ALA A 153 8.65 16.72 -13.38
CA ALA A 153 9.43 15.50 -13.23
C ALA A 153 9.07 14.73 -11.96
N SER A 154 8.89 15.41 -10.83
CA SER A 154 8.45 14.77 -9.58
C SER A 154 7.03 14.23 -9.70
N LEU A 155 6.12 14.98 -10.33
CA LEU A 155 4.75 14.54 -10.59
C LEU A 155 4.73 13.31 -11.49
N LYS A 156 5.51 13.27 -12.57
CA LYS A 156 5.64 12.09 -13.43
C LYS A 156 6.17 10.87 -12.67
N ASN A 157 7.11 11.05 -11.74
CA ASN A 157 7.60 9.97 -10.90
C ASN A 157 6.53 9.49 -9.91
N ILE A 158 5.74 10.41 -9.34
CA ILE A 158 4.61 10.08 -8.46
C ILE A 158 3.50 9.35 -9.24
N GLU A 159 3.20 9.76 -10.48
CA GLU A 159 2.25 9.08 -11.35
C GLU A 159 2.68 7.65 -11.66
N LYS A 160 3.95 7.46 -12.05
CA LYS A 160 4.52 6.11 -12.23
C LYS A 160 4.43 5.26 -10.97
N TYR A 161 4.80 5.82 -9.83
CA TYR A 161 4.70 5.13 -8.54
C TYR A 161 3.24 4.78 -8.21
N ASN A 162 2.29 5.67 -8.50
CA ASN A 162 0.86 5.41 -8.31
C ASN A 162 0.32 4.34 -9.27
N GLU A 163 0.79 4.28 -10.52
CA GLU A 163 0.46 3.21 -11.46
C GLU A 163 1.04 1.86 -11.01
N GLU A 164 2.31 1.85 -10.58
CA GLU A 164 2.96 0.67 -10.01
C GLU A 164 2.21 0.20 -8.75
N MET A 165 1.89 1.10 -7.81
CA MET A 165 1.07 0.81 -6.63
C MET A 165 -0.32 0.29 -6.99
N LYS A 166 -1.01 0.85 -8.00
CA LYS A 166 -2.28 0.30 -8.48
C LYS A 166 -2.11 -1.10 -9.05
N GLY A 167 -1.02 -1.35 -9.78
CA GLY A 167 -0.63 -2.67 -10.27
C GLY A 167 -0.42 -3.67 -9.13
N GLU A 168 0.37 -3.30 -8.12
CA GLU A 168 0.64 -4.11 -6.92
C GLU A 168 -0.64 -4.34 -6.09
N ILE A 169 -1.49 -3.33 -5.92
CA ILE A 169 -2.80 -3.47 -5.26
C ILE A 169 -3.70 -4.44 -6.05
N ALA A 170 -3.68 -4.41 -7.39
CA ALA A 170 -4.45 -5.34 -8.20
C ALA A 170 -3.91 -6.78 -8.09
N VAL A 171 -2.58 -6.95 -8.07
CA VAL A 171 -1.92 -8.25 -7.88
C VAL A 171 -2.21 -8.79 -6.48
N THR A 172 -2.04 -7.98 -5.44
CA THR A 172 -2.35 -8.38 -4.05
C THR A 172 -3.83 -8.69 -3.90
N LYS A 173 -4.75 -7.90 -4.46
CA LYS A 173 -6.19 -8.19 -4.45
C LYS A 173 -6.54 -9.51 -5.15
N ARG A 174 -5.88 -9.84 -6.27
CA ARG A 174 -6.03 -11.15 -6.92
C ARG A 174 -5.45 -12.28 -6.08
N ALA A 175 -4.29 -12.07 -5.46
CA ALA A 175 -3.67 -13.05 -4.57
C ALA A 175 -4.53 -13.29 -3.32
N THR A 176 -5.12 -12.26 -2.72
CA THR A 176 -6.04 -12.39 -1.59
C THR A 176 -7.30 -13.13 -2.00
N TYR A 177 -7.89 -12.85 -3.17
CA TYR A 177 -9.05 -13.60 -3.65
C TYR A 177 -8.71 -15.06 -3.97
N ALA A 178 -7.55 -15.33 -4.55
CA ALA A 178 -7.09 -16.70 -4.78
C ALA A 178 -6.85 -17.45 -3.44
N ALA A 179 -6.27 -16.77 -2.45
CA ALA A 179 -6.08 -17.32 -1.10
C ALA A 179 -7.42 -17.54 -0.40
N GLU A 180 -8.36 -16.60 -0.49
CA GLU A 180 -9.71 -16.70 0.07
C GLU A 180 -10.49 -17.85 -0.58
N GLN A 181 -10.40 -18.00 -1.90
CA GLN A 181 -10.96 -19.13 -2.62
C GLN A 181 -10.31 -20.45 -2.19
N ALA A 182 -8.99 -20.49 -2.04
CA ALA A 182 -8.28 -21.68 -1.54
C ALA A 182 -8.72 -22.03 -0.11
N VAL A 183 -8.84 -21.05 0.79
CA VAL A 183 -9.36 -21.22 2.14
C VAL A 183 -10.80 -21.73 2.10
N GLN A 184 -11.66 -21.15 1.26
CA GLN A 184 -13.06 -21.60 1.13
C GLN A 184 -13.16 -23.04 0.62
N THR A 185 -12.30 -23.45 -0.31
CA THR A 185 -12.21 -24.85 -0.75
C THR A 185 -11.71 -25.77 0.36
N ALA A 186 -10.72 -25.33 1.14
CA ALA A 186 -10.20 -26.08 2.29
C ALA A 186 -11.25 -26.19 3.42
N GLU A 187 -12.01 -25.13 3.69
CA GLU A 187 -13.13 -25.14 4.64
C GLU A 187 -14.23 -26.10 4.19
N LYS A 188 -14.53 -26.16 2.89
CA LYS A 188 -15.49 -27.13 2.35
C LYS A 188 -14.98 -28.56 2.56
N GLY A 189 -13.72 -28.84 2.24
CA GLY A 189 -13.09 -30.14 2.49
C GLY A 189 -13.06 -30.49 3.98
N LYS A 190 -12.79 -29.53 4.86
CA LYS A 190 -12.85 -29.72 6.31
C LYS A 190 -14.26 -30.04 6.79
N LYS A 191 -15.29 -29.35 6.27
CA LYS A 191 -16.70 -29.66 6.60
C LYS A 191 -17.08 -31.08 6.17
N GLU A 192 -16.67 -31.51 4.99
CA GLU A 192 -16.86 -32.90 4.53
C GLU A 192 -16.14 -33.91 5.45
N GLN A 193 -14.92 -33.58 5.88
CA GLN A 193 -14.18 -34.37 6.86
C GLN A 193 -14.87 -34.39 8.23
N ASP A 194 -15.38 -33.25 8.72
CA ASP A 194 -16.10 -33.15 10.00
C ASP A 194 -17.37 -34.00 9.98
N PHE A 195 -18.13 -33.99 8.86
CA PHE A 195 -19.28 -34.89 8.68
C PHE A 195 -18.87 -36.38 8.67
N LEU A 196 -17.75 -36.72 8.02
CA LEU A 196 -17.23 -38.08 8.05
C LEU A 196 -16.81 -38.50 9.47
N ILE A 197 -16.14 -37.61 10.21
CA ILE A 197 -15.76 -37.83 11.60
C ILE A 197 -17.00 -38.02 12.46
N GLU A 198 -18.05 -37.23 12.28
CA GLU A 198 -19.30 -37.36 13.02
C GLU A 198 -20.03 -38.68 12.70
N ALA A 199 -20.03 -39.09 11.42
CA ALA A 199 -20.55 -40.38 10.99
C ALA A 199 -19.75 -41.56 11.59
N LEU A 200 -18.42 -41.49 11.58
CA LEU A 200 -17.55 -42.48 12.21
C LEU A 200 -17.72 -42.51 13.73
N HIS A 201 -17.84 -41.36 14.40
CA HIS A 201 -18.14 -41.31 15.83
C HIS A 201 -19.54 -41.85 16.16
N ALA A 202 -20.53 -41.63 15.30
CA ALA A 202 -21.84 -42.26 15.44
C ALA A 202 -21.72 -43.78 15.30
N GLN A 203 -20.99 -44.27 14.30
CA GLN A 203 -20.72 -45.71 14.14
C GLN A 203 -19.98 -46.31 15.34
N ILE A 204 -18.93 -45.66 15.84
CA ILE A 204 -18.21 -46.09 17.05
C ILE A 204 -19.15 -46.16 18.24
N ARG A 205 -19.99 -45.15 18.46
CA ARG A 205 -20.99 -45.17 19.55
C ARG A 205 -21.99 -46.30 19.41
N THR A 206 -22.46 -46.57 18.19
CA THR A 206 -23.35 -47.72 17.95
C THR A 206 -22.65 -49.04 18.22
N GLN A 207 -21.40 -49.21 17.75
CA GLN A 207 -20.61 -50.42 17.97
C GLN A 207 -20.24 -50.63 19.45
N GLN A 208 -19.93 -49.56 20.18
CA GLN A 208 -19.71 -49.62 21.62
C GLN A 208 -20.99 -50.02 22.35
N SER A 209 -22.14 -49.46 21.95
CA SER A 209 -23.42 -49.85 22.53
C SER A 209 -23.78 -51.31 22.22
N THR A 210 -23.51 -51.81 21.01
CA THR A 210 -23.75 -53.23 20.69
C THR A 210 -22.79 -54.13 21.46
N ALA A 211 -21.52 -53.78 21.55
CA ALA A 211 -20.54 -54.53 22.34
C ALA A 211 -20.91 -54.59 23.83
N GLN A 212 -21.42 -53.49 24.40
CA GLN A 212 -21.92 -53.48 25.78
C GLN A 212 -23.17 -54.37 25.95
N LEU A 213 -24.10 -54.33 25.00
CA LEU A 213 -25.28 -55.21 25.02
C LEU A 213 -24.89 -56.68 24.88
N ASP A 214 -23.95 -57.00 24.00
CA ASP A 214 -23.48 -58.37 23.80
C ASP A 214 -22.67 -58.88 25.00
N ALA A 215 -21.87 -58.01 25.64
CA ALA A 215 -21.22 -58.34 26.91
C ALA A 215 -22.25 -58.62 28.03
N ALA A 216 -23.29 -57.79 28.14
CA ALA A 216 -24.37 -58.02 29.10
C ALA A 216 -25.11 -59.33 28.81
N ARG A 217 -25.44 -59.62 27.55
CA ARG A 217 -26.02 -60.90 27.10
C ARG A 217 -25.13 -62.08 27.44
N TYR A 218 -23.83 -61.96 27.19
CA TYR A 218 -22.86 -63.02 27.49
C TYR A 218 -22.81 -63.30 29.00
N THR A 219 -22.77 -62.27 29.85
CA THR A 219 -22.80 -62.47 31.31
C THR A 219 -24.11 -63.12 31.77
N ALA A 220 -25.25 -62.71 31.22
CA ALA A 220 -26.54 -63.34 31.52
C ALA A 220 -26.56 -64.82 31.09
N GLN A 221 -26.08 -65.14 29.88
CA GLN A 221 -25.96 -66.52 29.40
C GLN A 221 -24.99 -67.35 30.26
N GLN A 222 -23.89 -66.77 30.76
CA GLN A 222 -23.01 -67.46 31.69
C GLN A 222 -23.72 -67.78 33.01
N HIS A 223 -24.52 -66.85 33.55
CA HIS A 223 -25.32 -67.10 34.75
C HIS A 223 -26.39 -68.16 34.51
N GLU A 224 -27.11 -68.12 33.39
CA GLU A 224 -28.11 -69.13 33.01
C GLU A 224 -27.49 -70.51 32.80
N THR A 225 -26.37 -70.59 32.08
CA THR A 225 -25.67 -71.87 31.86
C THR A 225 -25.07 -72.42 33.15
N ARG A 226 -24.60 -71.56 34.06
CA ARG A 226 -24.15 -71.98 35.39
C ARG A 226 -25.31 -72.51 36.23
N ALA A 227 -26.44 -71.80 36.27
CA ALA A 227 -27.63 -72.27 36.97
C ALA A 227 -28.16 -73.59 36.38
N ALA A 228 -28.15 -73.74 35.05
CA ALA A 228 -28.52 -75.00 34.39
C ALA A 228 -27.55 -76.15 34.75
N ARG A 229 -26.24 -75.87 34.85
CA ARG A 229 -25.27 -76.88 35.32
C ARG A 229 -25.49 -77.27 36.77
N GLU A 230 -25.75 -76.30 37.65
CA GLU A 230 -26.05 -76.55 39.06
C GLU A 230 -27.33 -77.39 39.20
N LEU A 231 -28.38 -77.08 38.44
CA LEU A 231 -29.61 -77.91 38.35
C LEU A 231 -29.35 -79.30 37.78
N LEU A 232 -28.50 -79.44 36.75
CA LEU A 232 -28.12 -80.76 36.23
C LEU A 232 -27.34 -81.59 37.25
N THR A 233 -26.48 -80.95 38.04
CA THR A 233 -25.76 -81.65 39.12
C THR A 233 -26.69 -82.05 40.26
N GLU A 234 -27.65 -81.21 40.62
CA GLU A 234 -28.68 -81.52 41.62
C GLU A 234 -29.57 -82.66 41.12
N ALA A 235 -30.07 -82.57 39.89
CA ALA A 235 -30.85 -83.64 39.26
C ALA A 235 -30.06 -84.95 39.12
N ALA A 236 -28.75 -84.89 38.85
CA ALA A 236 -27.89 -86.09 38.85
C ALA A 236 -27.77 -86.70 40.25
N SER A 237 -27.61 -85.88 41.30
CA SER A 237 -27.61 -86.37 42.68
C SER A 237 -28.96 -86.95 43.10
N ASP A 238 -30.07 -86.36 42.67
CA ASP A 238 -31.42 -86.90 42.89
C ASP A 238 -31.59 -88.22 42.15
N MET A 239 -31.11 -88.34 40.91
CA MET A 239 -31.11 -89.61 40.18
C MET A 239 -30.28 -90.68 40.87
N GLU A 240 -29.13 -90.33 41.45
CA GLU A 240 -28.33 -91.25 42.27
C GLU A 240 -29.09 -91.66 43.54
N GLY A 241 -29.78 -90.74 44.22
CA GLY A 241 -30.66 -91.01 45.35
C GLY A 241 -31.79 -91.96 45.01
N VAL A 242 -32.53 -91.70 43.92
CA VAL A 242 -33.60 -92.58 43.41
C VAL A 242 -33.05 -93.95 43.03
N ASN A 243 -31.86 -94.03 42.41
CA ASN A 243 -31.23 -95.31 42.09
C ASN A 243 -30.80 -96.08 43.34
N PHE A 244 -30.34 -95.39 44.38
CA PHE A 244 -30.02 -95.98 45.67
C PHE A 244 -31.27 -96.55 46.34
N GLU A 245 -32.36 -95.77 46.40
CA GLU A 245 -33.65 -96.23 46.92
C GLU A 245 -34.21 -97.41 46.11
N LYS A 246 -34.12 -97.36 44.77
CA LYS A 246 -34.55 -98.46 43.90
C LYS A 246 -33.75 -99.74 44.17
N LYS A 247 -32.43 -99.65 44.34
CA LYS A 247 -31.59 -100.80 44.75
C LYS A 247 -31.99 -101.31 46.13
N GLY A 248 -32.26 -100.40 47.08
CA GLY A 248 -32.74 -100.73 48.43
C GLY A 248 -34.09 -101.46 48.41
N LEU A 249 -35.06 -100.96 47.65
CA LEU A 249 -36.38 -101.57 47.48
C LEU A 249 -36.29 -102.90 46.74
N LEU A 250 -35.44 -103.04 45.72
CA LEU A 250 -35.21 -104.32 45.05
C LEU A 250 -34.58 -105.35 46.00
N ALA A 251 -33.64 -104.95 46.85
CA ALA A 251 -33.05 -105.83 47.86
C ALA A 251 -34.09 -106.24 48.93
N GLN A 252 -34.92 -105.30 49.40
CA GLN A 252 -36.03 -105.59 50.31
C GLN A 252 -37.06 -106.52 49.68
N TRP A 253 -37.39 -106.32 48.40
CA TRP A 253 -38.27 -107.18 47.64
C TRP A 253 -37.69 -108.58 47.44
N GLN A 254 -36.41 -108.71 47.07
CA GLN A 254 -35.71 -110.00 46.99
C GLN A 254 -35.67 -110.72 48.34
N ALA A 255 -35.41 -109.99 49.43
CA ALA A 255 -35.45 -110.56 50.78
C ALA A 255 -36.87 -111.02 51.16
N SER A 256 -37.91 -110.28 50.76
CA SER A 256 -39.31 -110.66 50.95
C SER A 256 -39.67 -111.89 50.11
N LEU A 257 -39.17 -111.98 48.88
CA LEU A 257 -39.36 -113.13 47.99
C LEU A 257 -38.68 -114.39 48.54
N LEU A 258 -37.44 -114.27 49.03
CA LEU A 258 -36.72 -115.34 49.71
C LEU A 258 -37.42 -115.75 51.03
N GLY A 259 -37.99 -114.77 51.74
CA GLY A 259 -38.81 -115.01 52.92
C GLY A 259 -40.16 -115.68 52.62
N LEU A 260 -40.72 -115.49 51.43
CA LEU A 260 -41.88 -116.23 50.92
C LEU A 260 -41.47 -117.66 50.54
N GLN A 261 -40.40 -117.83 49.76
CA GLN A 261 -39.89 -119.15 49.40
C GLN A 261 -39.58 -120.02 50.62
N ARG A 262 -38.94 -119.46 51.66
CA ARG A 262 -38.69 -120.20 52.92
C ARG A 262 -39.97 -120.56 53.66
N ARG A 263 -41.02 -119.73 53.58
CA ARG A 263 -42.34 -120.06 54.15
C ARG A 263 -43.04 -121.14 53.34
N ASP A 264 -42.92 -121.11 52.02
CA ASP A 264 -43.46 -122.15 51.13
C ASP A 264 -42.75 -123.49 51.35
N GLU A 265 -41.42 -123.50 51.49
CA GLU A 265 -40.63 -124.69 51.85
C GLU A 265 -41.04 -125.24 53.22
N ALA A 266 -41.27 -124.36 54.21
CA ALA A 266 -41.77 -124.76 55.53
C ALA A 266 -43.21 -125.29 55.48
N LEU A 267 -44.06 -124.72 54.63
CA LEU A 267 -45.45 -125.15 54.42
C LEU A 267 -45.47 -126.52 53.73
N GLN A 268 -44.64 -126.74 52.71
CA GLN A 268 -44.50 -128.03 52.04
C GLN A 268 -43.97 -129.10 53.01
N ALA A 269 -42.98 -128.77 53.85
CA ALA A 269 -42.52 -129.68 54.90
C ALA A 269 -43.62 -130.01 55.93
N ALA A 270 -44.48 -129.05 56.26
CA ALA A 270 -45.64 -129.28 57.13
C ALA A 270 -46.71 -130.15 56.45
N GLU A 271 -46.97 -129.96 55.15
CA GLU A 271 -47.88 -130.80 54.37
C GLU A 271 -47.37 -132.23 54.23
N ASP A 272 -46.07 -132.42 53.99
CA ASP A 272 -45.45 -133.76 53.94
C ASP A 272 -45.47 -134.44 55.31
N ALA A 273 -45.27 -133.70 56.40
CA ALA A 273 -45.45 -134.23 57.76
C ALA A 273 -46.91 -134.63 58.02
N ILE A 274 -47.90 -133.86 57.55
CA ILE A 274 -49.32 -134.23 57.62
C ILE A 274 -49.60 -135.49 56.80
N ARG A 275 -49.03 -135.63 55.60
CA ARG A 275 -49.16 -136.87 54.79
C ARG A 275 -48.55 -138.07 55.49
N GLN A 276 -47.36 -137.94 56.08
CA GLN A 276 -46.74 -139.00 56.87
C GLN A 276 -47.59 -139.37 58.08
N LEU A 277 -48.18 -138.39 58.79
CA LEU A 277 -49.11 -138.66 59.89
C LEU A 277 -50.38 -139.37 59.41
N GLN A 278 -50.91 -139.04 58.23
CA GLN A 278 -52.05 -139.76 57.63
C GLN A 278 -51.68 -141.18 57.20
N GLU A 279 -50.46 -141.42 56.71
CA GLU A 279 -49.95 -142.76 56.42
C GLU A 279 -49.74 -143.58 57.70
N GLN A 280 -49.19 -142.97 58.75
CA GLN A 280 -49.10 -143.58 60.08
C GLN A 280 -50.48 -143.87 60.67
N GLU A 281 -51.47 -142.98 60.50
CA GLU A 281 -52.86 -143.24 60.91
C GLU A 281 -53.45 -144.44 60.15
N ARG A 282 -53.16 -144.57 58.85
CA ARG A 282 -53.56 -145.74 58.06
C ARG A 282 -52.85 -147.01 58.50
N GLU A 283 -51.56 -146.94 58.83
CA GLU A 283 -50.80 -148.06 59.41
C GLU A 283 -51.40 -148.47 60.76
N VAL A 284 -51.67 -147.53 61.66
CA VAL A 284 -52.32 -147.78 62.95
C VAL A 284 -53.74 -148.31 62.77
N MET A 285 -54.50 -147.85 61.77
CA MET A 285 -55.82 -148.40 61.42
C MET A 285 -55.71 -149.84 60.91
N ASN A 286 -54.68 -150.16 60.12
CA ASN A 286 -54.40 -151.51 59.65
C ASN A 286 -53.92 -152.43 60.79
N GLU A 287 -53.06 -151.92 61.68
CA GLU A 287 -52.61 -152.60 62.87
C GLU A 287 -53.76 -152.85 63.84
N THR A 288 -54.64 -151.87 64.09
CA THR A 288 -55.84 -152.09 64.91
C THR A 288 -56.83 -153.06 64.28
N ALA A 289 -56.95 -153.10 62.95
CA ALA A 289 -57.72 -154.13 62.25
C ALA A 289 -57.05 -155.53 62.32
N ALA A 290 -55.73 -155.60 62.30
CA ALA A 290 -54.95 -156.82 62.50
C ALA A 290 -55.06 -157.33 63.95
N PHE A 291 -54.86 -156.46 64.95
CA PHE A 291 -55.03 -156.77 66.36
C PHE A 291 -56.46 -157.22 66.69
N ARG A 292 -57.50 -156.67 66.05
CA ARG A 292 -58.88 -157.19 66.19
C ARG A 292 -59.04 -158.61 65.63
N ARG A 293 -58.37 -158.95 64.52
CA ARG A 293 -58.38 -160.31 63.95
C ARG A 293 -57.54 -161.30 64.77
N ASP A 294 -56.43 -160.83 65.32
CA ASP A 294 -55.54 -161.64 66.15
C ASP A 294 -56.11 -161.86 67.55
N SER A 295 -56.87 -160.91 68.13
CA SER A 295 -57.64 -161.14 69.36
C SER A 295 -58.71 -162.23 69.20
N GLN A 296 -59.40 -162.29 68.05
CA GLN A 296 -60.36 -163.36 67.77
C GLN A 296 -59.70 -164.72 67.50
N ARG A 297 -58.45 -164.75 67.02
CA ARG A 297 -57.66 -165.98 66.83
C ARG A 297 -56.99 -166.44 68.13
N ALA A 298 -56.56 -165.52 68.99
CA ALA A 298 -55.96 -165.78 70.29
C ALA A 298 -56.96 -166.33 71.33
N GLU A 299 -58.25 -165.99 71.25
CA GLU A 299 -59.29 -166.64 72.08
C GLU A 299 -59.52 -168.12 71.71
N VAL A 300 -59.24 -168.51 70.46
CA VAL A 300 -59.38 -169.90 69.98
C VAL A 300 -58.09 -170.70 70.16
N GLU A 301 -56.90 -170.08 70.08
CA GLU A 301 -55.61 -170.74 70.37
C GLU A 301 -55.20 -170.72 71.85
N GLY A 302 -55.75 -169.82 72.68
CA GLY A 302 -55.54 -169.79 74.13
C GLY A 302 -56.08 -171.04 74.86
N GLN A 303 -57.08 -171.72 74.29
CA GLN A 303 -57.55 -173.02 74.79
C GLN A 303 -56.63 -174.19 74.37
N ARG A 304 -55.69 -173.97 73.44
CA ARG A 304 -54.80 -175.00 72.87
C ARG A 304 -53.32 -174.86 73.31
N LEU A 305 -52.87 -173.66 73.70
CA LEU A 305 -51.47 -173.37 74.08
C LEU A 305 -51.16 -173.44 75.59
N ALA A 306 -52.12 -173.86 76.41
CA ALA A 306 -51.86 -174.39 77.77
C ALA A 306 -51.05 -175.71 77.76
N ALA A 307 -50.85 -176.33 76.59
CA ALA A 307 -50.11 -177.60 76.44
C ALA A 307 -48.67 -177.46 75.89
N MET A 308 -48.21 -176.26 75.48
CA MET A 308 -46.90 -176.10 74.82
C MET A 308 -45.95 -175.08 75.49
N LEU A 309 -46.16 -174.79 76.77
CA LEU A 309 -45.28 -173.94 77.59
C LEU A 309 -44.12 -174.74 78.23
N SER A 310 -43.47 -175.65 77.48
CA SER A 310 -42.42 -176.51 78.07
C SER A 310 -41.20 -176.80 77.18
N ARG A 311 -40.93 -176.10 76.07
CA ARG A 311 -39.80 -176.52 75.20
C ARG A 311 -38.87 -175.47 74.61
N ALA A 312 -39.11 -174.16 74.76
CA ALA A 312 -38.35 -173.16 74.00
C ALA A 312 -37.55 -172.17 74.88
N SER A 313 -37.12 -172.58 76.07
CA SER A 313 -36.34 -171.76 77.02
C SER A 313 -34.82 -171.95 76.93
N GLN A 314 -34.25 -172.46 75.82
CA GLN A 314 -32.85 -172.92 75.84
C GLN A 314 -31.85 -172.19 74.91
N ASP A 315 -32.27 -171.34 73.97
CA ASP A 315 -31.33 -170.83 72.93
C ASP A 315 -30.84 -169.38 73.13
N ALA A 316 -31.02 -168.79 74.32
CA ALA A 316 -30.80 -167.36 74.57
C ALA A 316 -29.39 -166.95 75.08
N GLN A 317 -28.29 -167.68 74.86
CA GLN A 317 -27.08 -167.50 75.71
C GLN A 317 -25.68 -167.31 75.12
N GLN A 318 -25.44 -166.93 73.84
CA GLN A 318 -24.05 -167.02 73.32
C GLN A 318 -23.30 -165.86 72.66
N MET A 319 -23.76 -164.62 72.50
CA MET A 319 -22.93 -163.62 71.78
C MET A 319 -22.80 -162.24 72.46
N GLN A 320 -22.00 -162.19 73.53
CA GLN A 320 -21.66 -161.00 74.34
C GLN A 320 -20.15 -160.95 74.67
N GLY A 321 -19.22 -160.88 73.70
CA GLY A 321 -17.80 -161.11 74.08
C GLY A 321 -16.61 -160.59 73.27
N LYS A 322 -16.70 -159.62 72.35
CA LYS A 322 -15.48 -159.14 71.65
C LYS A 322 -15.41 -157.63 71.44
N ALA A 323 -15.12 -156.90 72.53
CA ALA A 323 -14.84 -155.47 72.51
C ALA A 323 -13.39 -155.07 72.88
N ASP A 324 -12.59 -155.80 73.66
CA ASP A 324 -11.51 -155.12 74.42
C ASP A 324 -10.04 -155.47 74.11
N ALA A 325 -9.58 -155.45 72.85
CA ALA A 325 -8.14 -155.59 72.61
C ALA A 325 -7.63 -154.81 71.38
N MET A 326 -7.13 -153.58 71.59
CA MET A 326 -5.71 -153.20 71.38
C MET A 326 -5.52 -151.69 71.21
N HIS A 327 -5.55 -151.01 72.35
CA HIS A 327 -5.21 -149.61 72.57
C HIS A 327 -3.70 -149.28 72.48
N ALA A 328 -2.88 -150.04 71.75
CA ALA A 328 -1.43 -150.12 72.06
C ALA A 328 -0.40 -149.91 70.93
N LYS A 329 -0.67 -149.15 69.85
CA LYS A 329 0.43 -148.79 68.91
C LYS A 329 0.44 -147.31 68.54
N GLN A 330 0.69 -146.54 69.59
CA GLN A 330 0.82 -145.09 69.70
C GLN A 330 2.21 -144.56 69.24
N ASP A 331 3.03 -145.33 68.51
CA ASP A 331 4.46 -145.01 68.24
C ASP A 331 4.80 -144.53 66.80
N MET A 332 3.84 -144.40 65.88
CA MET A 332 4.15 -144.13 64.46
C MET A 332 4.32 -142.65 64.09
N ILE A 333 4.30 -141.71 65.05
CA ILE A 333 4.26 -140.26 64.79
C ILE A 333 5.64 -139.57 64.96
N LYS A 334 6.70 -140.28 65.36
CA LYS A 334 8.04 -139.67 65.57
C LYS A 334 8.87 -139.45 64.29
N ASP A 335 8.56 -140.11 63.17
CA ASP A 335 9.38 -140.05 61.93
C ASP A 335 9.06 -138.87 60.98
N THR A 336 8.01 -138.08 61.24
CA THR A 336 7.66 -136.93 60.38
C THR A 336 8.34 -135.62 60.78
N GLN A 337 9.02 -135.59 61.93
CA GLN A 337 9.63 -134.37 62.48
C GLN A 337 11.05 -134.09 61.92
N GLU A 338 11.78 -135.10 61.43
CA GLU A 338 13.13 -134.93 60.84
C GLU A 338 13.12 -134.36 59.40
N ARG A 339 12.01 -134.49 58.65
CA ARG A 339 11.93 -133.97 57.26
C ARG A 339 11.74 -132.44 57.18
N LEU A 340 11.33 -131.79 58.26
CA LEU A 340 11.09 -130.33 58.30
C LEU A 340 12.34 -129.51 58.70
N GLN A 341 13.41 -130.14 59.19
CA GLN A 341 14.67 -129.45 59.54
C GLN A 341 15.58 -129.18 58.33
N GLN A 342 15.45 -129.94 57.24
CA GLN A 342 16.27 -129.74 56.03
C GLN A 342 15.75 -128.63 55.09
N SER A 343 14.48 -128.23 55.19
CA SER A 343 13.91 -127.11 54.41
C SER A 343 14.28 -125.73 54.95
N LEU A 344 14.71 -125.63 56.22
CA LEU A 344 15.07 -124.36 56.86
C LEU A 344 16.47 -123.85 56.46
N ILE A 345 17.39 -124.77 56.14
CA ILE A 345 18.79 -124.46 55.76
C ILE A 345 18.90 -123.91 54.32
N HIS A 346 17.90 -124.16 53.47
CA HIS A 346 17.85 -123.62 52.10
C HIS A 346 17.45 -122.12 52.09
N THR A 347 16.53 -121.72 52.97
CA THR A 347 16.04 -120.33 53.06
C THR A 347 17.04 -119.34 53.70
N GLU A 348 18.01 -119.83 54.48
CA GLU A 348 19.05 -118.98 55.09
C GLU A 348 20.18 -118.59 54.10
N LYS A 349 20.38 -119.33 53.00
CA LYS A 349 21.38 -119.01 51.97
C LYS A 349 20.90 -117.94 50.98
N GLU A 350 19.60 -117.87 50.67
CA GLU A 350 19.02 -116.84 49.81
C GLU A 350 19.04 -115.44 50.47
N LEU A 351 18.94 -115.38 51.81
CA LEU A 351 18.98 -114.14 52.58
C LEU A 351 20.39 -113.48 52.58
N GLN A 352 21.47 -114.27 52.48
CA GLN A 352 22.85 -113.76 52.43
C GLN A 352 23.22 -113.19 51.04
N GLN A 353 22.61 -113.67 49.95
CA GLN A 353 22.79 -113.12 48.60
C GLN A 353 22.14 -111.73 48.44
N ALA A 354 20.94 -111.54 48.98
CA ALA A 354 20.25 -110.24 48.97
C ALA A 354 20.99 -109.14 49.78
N GLN A 355 21.75 -109.51 50.82
CA GLN A 355 22.59 -108.57 51.59
C GLN A 355 23.86 -108.11 50.85
N ILE A 356 24.38 -108.91 49.92
CA ILE A 356 25.56 -108.55 49.11
C ILE A 356 25.15 -107.60 47.97
N GLU A 357 24.00 -107.83 47.34
CA GLU A 357 23.42 -106.93 46.32
C GLU A 357 23.08 -105.54 46.91
N GLY A 358 22.55 -105.48 48.14
CA GLY A 358 22.27 -104.21 48.83
C GLY A 358 23.52 -103.35 49.13
N LYS A 359 24.70 -103.95 49.34
CA LYS A 359 25.95 -103.21 49.54
C LYS A 359 26.53 -102.65 48.25
N SER A 360 26.31 -103.33 47.11
CA SER A 360 26.74 -102.85 45.78
C SER A 360 25.94 -101.62 45.31
N LEU A 361 24.63 -101.61 45.55
CA LEU A 361 23.77 -100.46 45.25
C LEU A 361 24.09 -99.22 46.12
N LEU A 362 24.67 -99.42 47.31
CA LEU A 362 25.13 -98.35 48.19
C LEU A 362 26.46 -97.72 47.72
N THR A 363 27.35 -98.51 47.11
CA THR A 363 28.58 -97.98 46.49
C THR A 363 28.28 -97.23 45.20
N ASP A 364 27.32 -97.69 44.39
CA ASP A 364 26.89 -97.02 43.17
C ASP A 364 26.20 -95.68 43.47
N ARG A 365 25.38 -95.63 44.54
CA ARG A 365 24.77 -94.38 45.02
C ARG A 365 25.83 -93.34 45.42
N ASN A 366 26.88 -93.75 46.13
CA ASN A 366 27.94 -92.84 46.56
C ASN A 366 28.84 -92.36 45.39
N ALA A 367 28.95 -93.15 44.32
CA ALA A 367 29.62 -92.73 43.09
C ALA A 367 28.78 -91.66 42.35
N VAL A 368 27.46 -91.86 42.24
CA VAL A 368 26.53 -90.89 41.67
C VAL A 368 26.48 -89.60 42.50
N GLU A 369 26.53 -89.67 43.84
CA GLU A 369 26.57 -88.47 44.70
C GLU A 369 27.87 -87.66 44.52
N ARG A 370 29.02 -88.31 44.25
CA ARG A 370 30.29 -87.61 43.94
C ARG A 370 30.28 -86.99 42.55
N GLU A 371 29.75 -87.68 41.54
CA GLU A 371 29.55 -87.12 40.20
C GLU A 371 28.59 -85.93 40.23
N CYS A 372 27.49 -86.00 41.01
CA CYS A 372 26.61 -84.86 41.25
C CYS A 372 27.32 -83.69 41.93
N SER A 373 28.27 -83.93 42.84
CA SER A 373 29.04 -82.86 43.49
C SER A 373 30.08 -82.19 42.57
N GLN A 374 30.71 -82.95 41.66
CA GLN A 374 31.61 -82.41 40.63
C GLN A 374 30.82 -81.63 39.59
N VAL A 375 29.69 -82.15 39.13
CA VAL A 375 28.73 -81.42 38.28
C VAL A 375 28.25 -80.15 38.97
N ALA A 376 28.00 -80.15 40.28
CA ALA A 376 27.63 -78.93 41.03
C ALA A 376 28.78 -77.89 41.13
N GLN A 377 30.04 -78.33 41.19
CA GLN A 377 31.20 -77.42 41.17
C GLN A 377 31.48 -76.87 39.77
N GLU A 378 31.34 -77.69 38.74
CA GLU A 378 31.39 -77.24 37.34
C GLU A 378 30.23 -76.29 37.03
N ILE A 379 29.02 -76.54 37.54
CA ILE A 379 27.89 -75.61 37.48
C ILE A 379 28.25 -74.27 38.12
N LYS A 380 28.88 -74.25 39.31
CA LYS A 380 29.32 -72.98 39.93
C LYS A 380 30.40 -72.25 39.16
N ALA A 381 31.36 -72.97 38.57
CA ALA A 381 32.39 -72.38 37.72
C ALA A 381 31.80 -71.83 36.42
N PHE A 382 30.83 -72.54 35.83
CA PHE A 382 30.02 -72.04 34.72
C PHE A 382 29.17 -70.85 35.14
N GLU A 383 28.54 -70.85 36.32
CA GLU A 383 27.77 -69.70 36.84
C GLU A 383 28.64 -68.44 37.00
N GLN A 384 29.91 -68.57 37.43
CA GLN A 384 30.84 -67.44 37.50
C GLN A 384 31.28 -66.94 36.13
N GLN A 385 31.59 -67.84 35.18
CA GLN A 385 31.86 -67.46 33.79
C GLN A 385 30.61 -66.87 33.09
N ILE A 386 29.43 -67.35 33.46
CA ILE A 386 28.13 -66.82 33.03
C ILE A 386 27.93 -65.43 33.64
N LEU A 387 28.30 -65.16 34.89
CA LEU A 387 28.21 -63.83 35.51
C LEU A 387 29.16 -62.81 34.88
N GLU A 388 30.41 -63.19 34.56
CA GLU A 388 31.34 -62.33 33.82
C GLU A 388 30.84 -62.09 32.38
N ARG A 389 30.38 -63.14 31.67
CA ARG A 389 29.73 -62.98 30.36
C ARG A 389 28.41 -62.23 30.43
N LEU A 390 27.67 -62.26 31.54
CA LEU A 390 26.48 -61.45 31.80
C LEU A 390 26.84 -59.99 32.04
N ARG A 391 28.01 -59.68 32.59
CA ARG A 391 28.46 -58.30 32.78
C ARG A 391 28.89 -57.66 31.46
N ASP A 392 29.58 -58.42 30.61
CA ASP A 392 29.91 -58.01 29.25
C ASP A 392 28.68 -58.05 28.33
N GLN A 393 27.77 -59.02 28.52
CA GLN A 393 26.45 -59.02 27.89
C GLN A 393 25.55 -57.92 28.42
N THR A 394 25.62 -57.42 29.65
CA THR A 394 24.72 -56.33 30.10
C THR A 394 25.14 -54.97 29.55
N THR A 395 26.44 -54.78 29.28
CA THR A 395 26.96 -53.58 28.59
C THR A 395 26.75 -53.67 27.08
N ALA A 396 26.98 -54.83 26.47
CA ALA A 396 26.56 -55.12 25.11
C ALA A 396 25.03 -55.14 24.97
N GLU A 397 24.27 -55.57 25.97
CA GLU A 397 22.80 -55.54 26.05
C GLU A 397 22.37 -54.11 26.15
N LYS A 398 22.91 -53.20 26.96
CA LYS A 398 22.40 -51.81 26.91
C LYS A 398 22.49 -51.17 25.51
N GLY A 399 23.56 -51.44 24.75
CA GLY A 399 23.67 -51.08 23.34
C GLY A 399 22.75 -51.91 22.42
N ALA A 400 22.74 -53.22 22.59
CA ALA A 400 21.94 -54.19 21.85
C ALA A 400 20.47 -54.23 22.28
N GLN A 401 20.06 -53.54 23.34
CA GLN A 401 18.73 -53.43 23.94
C GLN A 401 18.17 -52.08 23.59
N LYS A 402 18.99 -51.04 23.40
CA LYS A 402 18.57 -49.91 22.60
C LYS A 402 18.35 -50.35 21.14
N ALA A 403 19.34 -51.01 20.54
CA ALA A 403 19.19 -51.58 19.20
C ALA A 403 18.13 -52.68 19.12
N ALA A 404 17.93 -53.53 20.14
CA ALA A 404 16.84 -54.51 20.17
C ALA A 404 15.52 -53.87 20.55
N THR A 405 15.43 -52.78 21.30
CA THR A 405 14.16 -52.06 21.47
C THR A 405 13.76 -51.38 20.18
N ASP A 406 14.71 -50.82 19.42
CA ASP A 406 14.44 -50.23 18.12
C ASP A 406 14.17 -51.31 17.07
N THR A 407 14.92 -52.41 17.07
CA THR A 407 14.66 -53.59 16.22
C THR A 407 13.39 -54.33 16.67
N GLN A 408 12.99 -54.29 17.94
CA GLN A 408 11.72 -54.86 18.43
C GLN A 408 10.57 -53.93 18.13
N LYS A 409 10.74 -52.61 18.14
CA LYS A 409 9.74 -51.67 17.61
C LYS A 409 9.58 -51.86 16.12
N LEU A 410 10.69 -52.00 15.38
CA LEU A 410 10.68 -52.28 13.94
C LEU A 410 10.08 -53.66 13.65
N ARG A 411 10.47 -54.71 14.39
CA ARG A 411 9.90 -56.07 14.27
C ARG A 411 8.46 -56.14 14.74
N LYS A 412 8.03 -55.33 15.71
CA LYS A 412 6.60 -55.21 16.09
C LYS A 412 5.82 -54.47 15.01
N ALA A 413 6.41 -53.45 14.37
CA ALA A 413 5.79 -52.76 13.24
C ALA A 413 5.72 -53.66 12.01
N VAL A 414 6.81 -54.38 11.69
CA VAL A 414 6.87 -55.37 10.62
C VAL A 414 5.96 -56.55 10.93
N ALA A 415 5.97 -57.12 12.13
CA ALA A 415 5.03 -58.17 12.51
C ALA A 415 3.58 -57.67 12.56
N ALA A 416 3.33 -56.39 12.88
CA ALA A 416 1.99 -55.81 12.77
C ALA A 416 1.56 -55.65 11.31
N GLU A 417 2.46 -55.25 10.42
CA GLU A 417 2.21 -55.19 8.98
C GLU A 417 2.13 -56.58 8.33
N GLU A 418 2.91 -57.55 8.78
CA GLU A 418 2.83 -58.95 8.38
C GLU A 418 1.54 -59.57 8.92
N MET A 419 1.14 -59.27 10.16
CA MET A 419 -0.16 -59.68 10.69
C MET A 419 -1.31 -58.99 9.98
N ARG A 420 -1.18 -57.72 9.58
CA ARG A 420 -2.17 -57.04 8.71
C ARG A 420 -2.21 -57.69 7.33
N SER A 421 -1.05 -58.01 6.74
CA SER A 421 -0.95 -58.72 5.47
C SER A 421 -1.54 -60.13 5.56
N LEU A 422 -1.27 -60.84 6.65
CA LEU A 422 -1.84 -62.17 6.93
C LEU A 422 -3.33 -62.08 7.23
N GLN A 423 -3.80 -61.03 7.92
CA GLN A 423 -5.23 -60.76 8.12
C GLN A 423 -5.89 -60.48 6.78
N VAL A 424 -5.32 -59.62 5.94
CA VAL A 424 -5.82 -59.34 4.59
C VAL A 424 -5.77 -60.60 3.71
N GLN A 425 -4.74 -61.43 3.81
CA GLN A 425 -4.67 -62.71 3.11
C GLN A 425 -5.66 -63.74 3.67
N ASN A 426 -5.92 -63.75 4.98
CA ASN A 426 -6.90 -64.62 5.61
C ASN A 426 -8.32 -64.17 5.28
N ASP A 427 -8.59 -62.87 5.27
CA ASP A 427 -9.85 -62.27 4.84
C ASP A 427 -10.06 -62.54 3.35
N LEU A 428 -9.02 -62.42 2.52
CA LEU A 428 -9.07 -62.80 1.11
C LEU A 428 -9.35 -64.31 0.95
N ALA A 429 -8.69 -65.17 1.72
CA ALA A 429 -8.94 -66.61 1.71
C ALA A 429 -10.33 -66.97 2.21
N ARG A 430 -10.85 -66.27 3.24
CA ARG A 430 -12.23 -66.42 3.73
C ARG A 430 -13.23 -65.98 2.68
N ILE A 431 -13.02 -64.83 2.04
CA ILE A 431 -13.86 -64.37 0.92
C ILE A 431 -13.79 -65.37 -0.23
N GLN A 432 -12.62 -65.94 -0.54
CA GLN A 432 -12.49 -66.99 -1.57
C GLN A 432 -13.23 -68.27 -1.18
N VAL A 433 -13.15 -68.71 0.07
CA VAL A 433 -13.92 -69.86 0.58
C VAL A 433 -15.41 -69.54 0.55
N ASP A 434 -15.85 -68.36 0.96
CA ASP A 434 -17.26 -67.93 0.88
C ASP A 434 -17.74 -67.88 -0.58
N ILE A 435 -16.91 -67.45 -1.52
CA ILE A 435 -17.20 -67.49 -2.96
C ILE A 435 -17.36 -68.95 -3.40
N VAL A 436 -16.44 -69.84 -3.06
CA VAL A 436 -16.53 -71.27 -3.42
C VAL A 436 -17.71 -71.96 -2.74
N ASP A 437 -18.02 -71.62 -1.49
CA ASP A 437 -19.15 -72.16 -0.74
C ASP A 437 -20.48 -71.65 -1.31
N THR A 438 -20.55 -70.39 -1.71
CA THR A 438 -21.74 -69.85 -2.40
C THR A 438 -21.89 -70.43 -3.81
N GLU A 439 -20.81 -70.63 -4.54
CA GLU A 439 -20.82 -71.31 -5.86
C GLU A 439 -21.21 -72.78 -5.74
N SER A 440 -20.68 -73.51 -4.75
CA SER A 440 -21.06 -74.90 -4.51
C SER A 440 -22.49 -75.03 -4.00
N ARG A 441 -22.97 -74.10 -3.15
CA ARG A 441 -24.38 -74.03 -2.74
C ARG A 441 -25.29 -73.71 -3.92
N LYS A 442 -24.87 -72.81 -4.81
CA LYS A 442 -25.58 -72.51 -6.06
C LYS A 442 -25.66 -73.74 -6.97
N ALA A 443 -24.56 -74.47 -7.14
CA ALA A 443 -24.53 -75.71 -7.91
C ALA A 443 -25.44 -76.80 -7.31
N ARG A 444 -25.40 -77.00 -5.99
CA ARG A 444 -26.29 -77.95 -5.29
C ARG A 444 -27.77 -77.55 -5.38
N LEU A 445 -28.08 -76.25 -5.30
CA LEU A 445 -29.44 -75.77 -5.49
C LEU A 445 -29.90 -75.97 -6.93
N GLN A 446 -29.04 -75.74 -7.93
CA GLN A 446 -29.35 -76.03 -9.32
C GLN A 446 -29.58 -77.54 -9.54
N GLU A 447 -28.74 -78.40 -8.98
CA GLU A 447 -28.92 -79.85 -9.04
C GLU A 447 -30.22 -80.28 -8.37
N SER A 448 -30.52 -79.77 -7.17
CA SER A 448 -31.79 -80.03 -6.47
C SER A 448 -33.00 -79.55 -7.26
N VAL A 449 -32.91 -78.43 -7.97
CA VAL A 449 -33.98 -77.96 -8.87
C VAL A 449 -34.16 -78.93 -10.02
N THR A 450 -33.08 -79.35 -10.69
CA THR A 450 -33.17 -80.33 -11.79
C THR A 450 -33.70 -81.70 -11.33
N GLN A 451 -33.33 -82.15 -10.13
CA GLN A 451 -33.85 -83.37 -9.53
C GLN A 451 -35.34 -83.23 -9.18
N GLN A 452 -35.76 -82.10 -8.60
CA GLN A 452 -37.17 -81.84 -8.32
C GLN A 452 -38.02 -81.71 -9.59
N GLU A 453 -37.48 -81.13 -10.66
CA GLU A 453 -38.12 -81.10 -11.98
C GLU A 453 -38.27 -82.52 -12.55
N GLY A 454 -37.24 -83.36 -12.42
CA GLY A 454 -37.30 -84.79 -12.79
C GLY A 454 -38.31 -85.60 -11.95
N ASP A 455 -38.33 -85.39 -10.63
CA ASP A 455 -39.29 -86.02 -9.72
C ASP A 455 -40.73 -85.57 -9.98
N LEU A 456 -40.94 -84.29 -10.30
CA LEU A 456 -42.24 -83.79 -10.74
C LEU A 456 -42.67 -84.47 -12.03
N GLN A 457 -41.77 -84.61 -13.00
CA GLN A 457 -42.08 -85.28 -14.27
C GLN A 457 -42.44 -86.76 -14.05
N THR A 458 -41.66 -87.50 -13.25
CA THR A 458 -41.97 -88.90 -12.93
C THR A 458 -43.25 -89.04 -12.13
N ARG A 459 -43.53 -88.13 -11.19
CA ARG A 459 -44.80 -88.09 -10.46
C ARG A 459 -45.98 -87.81 -11.39
N MET A 460 -45.85 -86.88 -12.33
CA MET A 460 -46.86 -86.64 -13.36
C MET A 460 -47.12 -87.90 -14.19
N ASP A 461 -46.08 -88.65 -14.58
CA ASP A 461 -46.24 -89.93 -15.28
C ASP A 461 -46.92 -91.00 -14.40
N THR A 462 -46.61 -91.07 -13.10
CA THR A 462 -47.29 -92.00 -12.18
C THR A 462 -48.74 -91.62 -11.92
N ILE A 463 -49.05 -90.33 -11.84
CA ILE A 463 -50.43 -89.83 -11.72
C ILE A 463 -51.21 -90.22 -12.98
N ALA A 464 -50.65 -90.01 -14.17
CA ALA A 464 -51.28 -90.44 -15.42
C ALA A 464 -51.56 -91.96 -15.44
N LYS A 465 -50.63 -92.79 -14.92
CA LYS A 465 -50.83 -94.24 -14.77
C LYS A 465 -51.90 -94.59 -13.71
N ALA A 466 -51.92 -93.89 -12.58
CA ALA A 466 -52.88 -94.09 -11.51
C ALA A 466 -54.29 -93.69 -11.95
N GLU A 467 -54.47 -92.57 -12.64
CA GLU A 467 -55.74 -92.14 -13.23
C GLU A 467 -56.28 -93.18 -14.23
N ALA A 468 -55.40 -93.77 -15.05
CA ALA A 468 -55.79 -94.86 -15.95
C ALA A 468 -56.22 -96.14 -15.18
N SER A 469 -55.56 -96.44 -14.05
CA SER A 469 -55.93 -97.57 -13.19
C SER A 469 -57.26 -97.34 -12.45
N VAL A 470 -57.48 -96.14 -11.91
CA VAL A 470 -58.73 -95.76 -11.23
C VAL A 470 -59.92 -95.84 -12.18
N LYS A 471 -59.75 -95.44 -13.44
CA LYS A 471 -60.78 -95.65 -14.47
C LYS A 471 -61.12 -97.13 -14.68
N ARG A 472 -60.15 -98.05 -14.56
CA ARG A 472 -60.40 -99.49 -14.68
C ARG A 472 -61.09 -100.08 -13.45
N THR A 473 -60.60 -99.76 -12.24
CA THR A 473 -61.16 -100.31 -11.00
C THR A 473 -62.56 -99.82 -10.71
N ASN A 474 -62.89 -98.55 -11.02
CA ASN A 474 -64.27 -98.08 -10.93
C ASN A 474 -65.21 -98.89 -11.82
N GLY A 475 -64.77 -99.27 -13.03
CA GLY A 475 -65.54 -100.17 -13.90
C GLY A 475 -65.75 -101.58 -13.34
N GLU A 476 -64.87 -102.06 -12.44
CA GLU A 476 -65.01 -103.36 -11.77
C GLU A 476 -65.87 -103.29 -10.50
N ILE A 477 -65.74 -102.21 -9.72
CA ILE A 477 -66.55 -101.96 -8.52
C ILE A 477 -68.03 -101.87 -8.91
N GLU A 478 -68.36 -101.18 -10.00
CA GLU A 478 -69.74 -101.12 -10.51
C GLU A 478 -70.33 -102.51 -10.84
N ARG A 479 -69.51 -103.50 -11.20
CA ARG A 479 -69.98 -104.88 -11.44
C ARG A 479 -70.17 -105.63 -10.12
N ARG A 480 -69.24 -105.53 -9.16
CA ARG A 480 -69.29 -106.26 -7.87
C ARG A 480 -70.39 -105.73 -6.94
N THR A 481 -70.65 -104.43 -6.92
CA THR A 481 -71.72 -103.82 -6.12
C THR A 481 -73.10 -104.38 -6.52
N LYS A 482 -73.30 -104.74 -7.79
CA LYS A 482 -74.54 -105.41 -8.26
C LYS A 482 -74.69 -106.84 -7.71
N GLU A 483 -73.59 -107.52 -7.39
CA GLU A 483 -73.56 -108.90 -6.88
C GLU A 483 -73.86 -108.99 -5.36
N ILE A 484 -73.28 -108.09 -4.57
CA ILE A 484 -73.45 -108.06 -3.10
C ILE A 484 -74.92 -107.83 -2.70
N VAL A 485 -75.63 -106.98 -3.45
CA VAL A 485 -77.06 -106.72 -3.23
C VAL A 485 -77.90 -108.01 -3.36
N MET A 486 -77.47 -108.97 -4.20
CA MET A 486 -78.18 -110.24 -4.33
C MET A 486 -77.94 -111.21 -3.16
N LEU A 487 -76.77 -111.17 -2.49
CA LEU A 487 -76.39 -112.10 -1.42
C LEU A 487 -76.94 -111.71 -0.05
N ASN A 488 -76.96 -110.42 0.30
CA ASN A 488 -77.50 -109.96 1.59
C ASN A 488 -78.98 -110.32 1.77
N ARG A 489 -79.74 -110.36 0.69
CA ARG A 489 -81.17 -110.74 0.70
C ARG A 489 -81.41 -112.22 1.06
N LYS A 490 -80.37 -113.07 1.03
CA LYS A 490 -80.44 -114.49 1.42
C LYS A 490 -80.09 -114.72 2.90
N TYR A 491 -79.23 -113.90 3.49
CA TYR A 491 -78.71 -114.11 4.86
C TYR A 491 -79.73 -113.73 5.95
N GLU A 492 -80.53 -112.69 5.73
CA GLU A 492 -81.58 -112.26 6.67
C GLU A 492 -82.65 -113.35 6.93
N LYS A 493 -82.78 -114.36 6.08
CA LYS A 493 -83.79 -115.42 6.23
C LYS A 493 -83.41 -116.52 7.25
N LEU A 494 -82.16 -116.60 7.71
CA LEU A 494 -81.67 -117.76 8.49
C LEU A 494 -81.47 -117.52 10.00
N VAL A 495 -81.46 -116.27 10.49
CA VAL A 495 -81.03 -115.94 11.87
C VAL A 495 -82.20 -115.81 12.86
N ALA A 496 -83.46 -115.99 12.43
CA ALA A 496 -84.62 -115.68 13.27
C ALA A 496 -84.97 -116.68 14.39
N ASN A 497 -84.32 -117.84 14.51
CA ASN A 497 -84.73 -118.88 15.46
C ASN A 497 -83.54 -119.48 16.25
N MET A 498 -83.39 -119.17 17.55
CA MET A 498 -82.99 -120.07 18.69
C MET A 498 -82.35 -119.32 19.90
N GLU A 499 -82.85 -119.59 21.12
CA GLU A 499 -82.25 -119.42 22.50
C GLU A 499 -82.84 -120.53 23.41
N PRO A 500 -82.17 -121.10 24.48
CA PRO A 500 -82.26 -120.62 25.92
C PRO A 500 -81.27 -121.17 27.04
N GLY A 501 -81.33 -120.61 28.30
CA GLY A 501 -81.29 -121.18 29.71
C GLY A 501 -80.06 -121.94 30.32
N GLU A 502 -79.46 -121.73 31.53
CA GLU A 502 -79.79 -121.77 33.02
C GLU A 502 -80.08 -123.20 33.64
N HIS A 503 -79.45 -123.76 34.71
CA HIS A 503 -79.31 -123.37 36.16
C HIS A 503 -78.25 -124.20 36.99
N VAL A 504 -77.75 -123.70 38.16
CA VAL A 504 -77.01 -124.47 39.24
C VAL A 504 -77.30 -123.96 40.69
N GLY A 505 -77.11 -124.81 41.73
CA GLY A 505 -77.70 -124.79 43.10
C GLY A 505 -77.01 -124.03 44.28
N PRO A 506 -77.39 -124.26 45.58
CA PRO A 506 -77.24 -123.30 46.69
C PRO A 506 -75.83 -123.02 47.25
N LEU A 507 -74.92 -124.01 47.25
CA LEU A 507 -73.51 -123.79 47.63
C LEU A 507 -72.74 -123.12 46.49
N GLU A 508 -73.12 -123.37 45.24
CA GLU A 508 -72.69 -122.56 44.12
C GLU A 508 -73.33 -121.17 44.16
N ALA A 509 -74.52 -120.99 44.74
CA ALA A 509 -75.11 -119.67 44.94
C ALA A 509 -74.34 -118.83 45.97
N THR A 510 -73.81 -119.41 47.06
CA THR A 510 -72.95 -118.68 48.01
C THR A 510 -71.55 -118.44 47.47
N ILE A 511 -70.96 -119.40 46.76
CA ILE A 511 -69.72 -119.19 46.00
C ILE A 511 -69.94 -118.11 44.93
N ASN A 512 -71.03 -118.16 44.18
CA ASN A 512 -71.39 -117.13 43.20
C ASN A 512 -71.68 -115.79 43.88
N ASN A 513 -72.23 -115.76 45.09
CA ASN A 513 -72.47 -114.51 45.80
C ASN A 513 -71.15 -113.88 46.30
N LEU A 514 -70.26 -114.66 46.91
CA LEU A 514 -68.92 -114.20 47.28
C LEU A 514 -68.07 -113.85 46.04
N THR A 515 -68.18 -114.61 44.96
CA THR A 515 -67.52 -114.29 43.67
C THR A 515 -68.11 -113.01 43.07
N ARG A 516 -69.43 -112.78 43.20
CA ARG A 516 -70.08 -111.51 42.81
C ARG A 516 -69.66 -110.35 43.71
N GLU A 517 -69.47 -110.55 45.00
CA GLU A 517 -68.98 -109.51 45.92
C GLU A 517 -67.51 -109.17 45.64
N ILE A 518 -66.66 -110.17 45.38
CA ILE A 518 -65.28 -109.97 44.96
C ILE A 518 -65.24 -109.27 43.59
N ALA A 519 -66.07 -109.67 42.64
CA ALA A 519 -66.18 -109.01 41.34
C ALA A 519 -66.67 -107.57 41.50
N ARG A 520 -67.70 -107.33 42.33
CA ARG A 520 -68.21 -106.00 42.64
C ARG A 520 -67.15 -105.12 43.31
N LYS A 521 -66.36 -105.64 44.24
CA LYS A 521 -65.23 -104.92 44.85
C LYS A 521 -64.10 -104.68 43.84
N GLY A 522 -63.87 -105.62 42.93
CA GLY A 522 -62.96 -105.45 41.79
C GLY A 522 -63.41 -104.34 40.84
N ASP A 523 -64.70 -104.25 40.54
CA ASP A 523 -65.29 -103.20 39.70
C ASP A 523 -65.31 -101.85 40.41
N GLU A 524 -65.65 -101.80 41.71
CA GLU A 524 -65.53 -100.59 42.53
C GLU A 524 -64.07 -100.08 42.56
N ASN A 525 -63.08 -100.97 42.62
CA ASN A 525 -61.66 -100.61 42.57
C ASN A 525 -61.25 -100.10 41.17
N ARG A 526 -61.69 -100.77 40.09
CA ARG A 526 -61.45 -100.30 38.71
C ARG A 526 -62.10 -98.95 38.43
N ASP A 527 -63.27 -98.69 39.01
CA ASP A 527 -63.98 -97.41 38.87
C ASP A 527 -63.28 -96.31 39.68
N LEU A 528 -62.77 -96.60 40.88
CA LEU A 528 -61.91 -95.69 41.62
C LEU A 528 -60.60 -95.41 40.88
N GLN A 529 -59.97 -96.42 40.28
CA GLN A 529 -58.79 -96.24 39.43
C GLN A 529 -59.10 -95.39 38.20
N ARG A 530 -60.24 -95.59 37.55
CA ARG A 530 -60.68 -94.75 36.43
C ARG A 530 -60.93 -93.30 36.85
N ARG A 531 -61.60 -93.07 37.99
CA ARG A 531 -61.81 -91.72 38.54
C ARG A 531 -60.48 -91.06 38.92
N TRP A 532 -59.58 -91.80 39.55
CA TRP A 532 -58.24 -91.32 39.89
C TRP A 532 -57.43 -90.95 38.64
N MET A 533 -57.43 -91.80 37.61
CA MET A 533 -56.79 -91.50 36.32
C MET A 533 -57.42 -90.28 35.64
N SER A 534 -58.75 -90.13 35.69
CA SER A 534 -59.44 -88.97 35.13
C SER A 534 -59.07 -87.67 35.87
N GLN A 535 -59.03 -87.71 37.21
CA GLN A 535 -58.61 -86.56 38.03
C GLN A 535 -57.12 -86.25 37.83
N GLN A 536 -56.26 -87.25 37.64
CA GLN A 536 -54.86 -87.04 37.27
C GLN A 536 -54.72 -86.42 35.88
N LEU A 537 -55.53 -86.85 34.90
CA LEU A 537 -55.53 -86.27 33.56
C LEU A 537 -56.00 -84.81 33.59
N GLU A 538 -57.02 -84.49 34.39
CA GLU A 538 -57.50 -83.13 34.60
C GLU A 538 -56.45 -82.27 35.32
N LEU A 539 -55.78 -82.81 36.34
CA LEU A 539 -54.69 -82.13 37.04
C LEU A 539 -53.54 -81.82 36.08
N ILE A 540 -53.14 -82.77 35.23
CA ILE A 540 -52.12 -82.55 34.18
C ILE A 540 -52.61 -81.49 33.18
N GLY A 541 -53.90 -81.53 32.80
CA GLY A 541 -54.52 -80.50 31.95
C GLY A 541 -54.45 -79.10 32.57
N LEU A 542 -54.79 -78.97 33.85
CA LEU A 542 -54.69 -77.71 34.59
C LEU A 542 -53.23 -77.27 34.78
N GLN A 543 -52.31 -78.21 35.01
CA GLN A 543 -50.89 -77.89 35.16
C GLN A 543 -50.25 -77.44 33.83
N THR A 544 -50.65 -78.05 32.71
CA THR A 544 -50.22 -77.60 31.38
C THR A 544 -50.85 -76.26 30.98
N ALA A 545 -52.11 -76.01 31.34
CA ALA A 545 -52.74 -74.69 31.17
C ALA A 545 -52.06 -73.62 32.03
N ALA A 546 -51.79 -73.91 33.31
CA ALA A 546 -51.08 -73.01 34.21
C ALA A 546 -49.65 -72.71 33.73
N ALA A 547 -48.95 -73.70 33.16
CA ALA A 547 -47.63 -73.49 32.54
C ALA A 547 -47.72 -72.55 31.32
N ARG A 548 -48.72 -72.73 30.45
CA ARG A 548 -48.96 -71.83 29.30
C ARG A 548 -49.30 -70.41 29.75
N ASP A 549 -50.15 -70.26 30.75
CA ASP A 549 -50.51 -68.95 31.30
C ASP A 549 -49.31 -68.27 31.95
N ALA A 550 -48.44 -69.03 32.64
CA ALA A 550 -47.19 -68.51 33.19
C ALA A 550 -46.22 -68.02 32.09
N GLU A 551 -46.08 -68.78 31.01
CA GLU A 551 -45.30 -68.36 29.82
C GLU A 551 -45.88 -67.09 29.18
N ALA A 552 -47.20 -67.04 28.99
CA ALA A 552 -47.88 -65.85 28.45
C ALA A 552 -47.70 -64.62 29.36
N LEU A 553 -47.78 -64.80 30.68
CA LEU A 553 -47.50 -63.74 31.66
C LEU A 553 -46.06 -63.25 31.59
N GLN A 554 -45.10 -64.16 31.37
CA GLN A 554 -43.70 -63.81 31.22
C GLN A 554 -43.46 -63.03 29.92
N GLN A 555 -44.11 -63.42 28.81
CA GLN A 555 -44.11 -62.67 27.55
C GLN A 555 -44.70 -61.27 27.73
N LEU A 556 -45.89 -61.15 28.34
CA LEU A 556 -46.53 -59.86 28.61
C LEU A 556 -45.70 -58.97 29.52
N ARG A 557 -45.00 -59.53 30.52
CA ARG A 557 -44.05 -58.77 31.35
C ARG A 557 -42.85 -58.26 30.54
N ALA A 558 -42.32 -59.08 29.64
CA ALA A 558 -41.25 -58.67 28.74
C ALA A 558 -41.72 -57.55 27.79
N GLU A 559 -42.90 -57.70 27.19
CA GLU A 559 -43.52 -56.68 26.34
C GLU A 559 -43.76 -55.37 27.10
N HIS A 560 -44.31 -55.43 28.31
CA HIS A 560 -44.51 -54.26 29.15
C HIS A 560 -43.19 -53.57 29.50
N SER A 561 -42.12 -54.34 29.80
CA SER A 561 -40.79 -53.79 30.07
C SER A 561 -40.24 -53.05 28.84
N VAL A 562 -40.35 -53.64 27.64
CA VAL A 562 -39.91 -53.02 26.38
C VAL A 562 -40.72 -51.75 26.08
N LEU A 563 -42.05 -51.78 26.26
CA LEU A 563 -42.90 -50.61 26.06
C LEU A 563 -42.60 -49.50 27.06
N SER A 564 -42.34 -49.84 28.32
CA SER A 564 -41.92 -48.89 29.36
C SER A 564 -40.57 -48.24 29.03
N ALA A 565 -39.57 -49.04 28.62
CA ALA A 565 -38.28 -48.53 28.17
C ALA A 565 -38.40 -47.64 26.93
N ARG A 566 -39.25 -48.03 25.96
CA ARG A 566 -39.54 -47.21 24.77
C ARG A 566 -40.21 -45.90 25.15
N ARG A 567 -41.17 -45.91 26.08
CA ARG A 567 -41.82 -44.71 26.60
C ARG A 567 -40.81 -43.79 27.28
N ALA A 568 -39.91 -44.31 28.12
CA ALA A 568 -38.88 -43.52 28.78
C ALA A 568 -37.91 -42.88 27.77
N ARG A 569 -37.50 -43.62 26.73
CA ARG A 569 -36.66 -43.08 25.65
C ARG A 569 -37.39 -41.98 24.87
N LEU A 570 -38.66 -42.17 24.53
CA LEU A 570 -39.46 -41.15 23.84
C LEU A 570 -39.66 -39.90 24.68
N LEU A 571 -39.92 -40.04 25.99
CA LEU A 571 -40.02 -38.90 26.91
C LEU A 571 -38.71 -38.12 27.01
N SER A 572 -37.57 -38.82 27.11
CA SER A 572 -36.25 -38.17 27.10
C SER A 572 -35.95 -37.45 25.78
N GLN A 573 -36.30 -38.07 24.65
CA GLN A 573 -36.18 -37.42 23.34
C GLN A 573 -37.07 -36.18 23.25
N GLN A 574 -38.31 -36.27 23.71
CA GLN A 574 -39.23 -35.13 23.77
C GLN A 574 -38.64 -34.00 24.63
N GLU A 575 -38.08 -34.31 25.79
CA GLU A 575 -37.47 -33.30 26.66
C GLU A 575 -36.25 -32.63 26.02
N ASN A 576 -35.41 -33.40 25.32
CA ASN A 576 -34.26 -32.86 24.58
C ASN A 576 -34.72 -31.96 23.43
N THR A 577 -35.68 -32.41 22.61
CA THR A 577 -36.25 -31.56 21.56
C THR A 577 -36.90 -30.29 22.12
N ALA A 578 -37.54 -30.36 23.29
CA ALA A 578 -38.09 -29.17 23.95
C ALA A 578 -36.99 -28.21 24.44
N LYS A 579 -35.84 -28.72 24.90
CA LYS A 579 -34.66 -27.90 25.24
C LYS A 579 -34.08 -27.25 23.99
N ASP A 580 -33.97 -27.98 22.89
CA ASP A 580 -33.47 -27.46 21.61
C ASP A 580 -34.39 -26.38 21.06
N VAL A 581 -35.71 -26.58 21.09
CA VAL A 581 -36.71 -25.57 20.73
C VAL A 581 -36.54 -24.32 21.58
N LYS A 582 -36.41 -24.43 22.91
CA LYS A 582 -36.16 -23.27 23.78
C LYS A 582 -34.84 -22.56 23.49
N GLN A 583 -33.79 -23.30 23.11
CA GLN A 583 -32.52 -22.70 22.71
C GLN A 583 -32.64 -21.96 21.38
N LEU A 584 -33.37 -22.53 20.41
CA LEU A 584 -33.67 -21.90 19.13
C LEU A 584 -34.52 -20.65 19.32
N GLU A 585 -35.54 -20.69 20.19
CA GLU A 585 -36.33 -19.51 20.56
C GLU A 585 -35.45 -18.41 21.16
N LYS A 586 -34.51 -18.74 22.07
CA LYS A 586 -33.55 -17.77 22.62
C LYS A 586 -32.62 -17.17 21.56
N LYS A 587 -32.16 -17.99 20.61
CA LYS A 587 -31.37 -17.49 19.48
C LYS A 587 -32.21 -16.60 18.57
N LEU A 588 -33.46 -16.98 18.34
CA LEU A 588 -34.41 -16.20 17.54
C LEU A 588 -34.72 -14.85 18.20
N THR A 589 -34.94 -14.80 19.52
CA THR A 589 -35.12 -13.52 20.23
C THR A 589 -33.85 -12.68 20.21
N GLY A 590 -32.67 -13.30 20.31
CA GLY A 590 -31.38 -12.64 20.08
C GLY A 590 -31.32 -11.98 18.69
N LEU A 591 -31.62 -12.73 17.63
CA LEU A 591 -31.66 -12.21 16.26
C LEU A 591 -32.71 -11.11 16.06
N HIS A 592 -33.90 -11.22 16.69
CA HIS A 592 -34.89 -10.14 16.65
C HIS A 592 -34.38 -8.87 17.34
N SER A 593 -33.64 -9.01 18.45
CA SER A 593 -33.04 -7.86 19.14
C SER A 593 -31.96 -7.19 18.28
N ASP A 594 -31.15 -7.98 17.58
CA ASP A 594 -30.14 -7.46 16.66
C ASP A 594 -30.78 -6.84 15.42
N MET A 595 -31.85 -7.42 14.87
CA MET A 595 -32.64 -6.83 13.80
C MET A 595 -33.26 -5.50 14.24
N GLY A 596 -33.74 -5.41 15.48
CA GLY A 596 -34.19 -4.15 16.08
C GLY A 596 -33.07 -3.09 16.15
N ARG A 597 -31.87 -3.48 16.58
CA ARG A 597 -30.69 -2.59 16.61
C ARG A 597 -30.28 -2.14 15.20
N PHE A 598 -30.25 -3.04 14.23
CA PHE A 598 -29.94 -2.70 12.84
C PHE A 598 -30.99 -1.75 12.26
N ASN A 599 -32.29 -1.99 12.51
CA ASN A 599 -33.33 -1.09 12.06
C ASN A 599 -33.21 0.31 12.71
N ALA A 600 -32.84 0.38 13.99
CA ALA A 600 -32.56 1.65 14.66
C ALA A 600 -31.35 2.37 14.05
N LEU A 601 -30.25 1.65 13.78
CA LEU A 601 -29.07 2.20 13.09
C LEU A 601 -29.40 2.65 11.65
N ILE A 602 -30.24 1.91 10.93
CA ILE A 602 -30.70 2.30 9.59
C ILE A 602 -31.55 3.58 9.69
N ALA A 603 -32.41 3.70 10.70
CA ALA A 603 -33.20 4.91 10.92
C ALA A 603 -32.29 6.13 11.22
N THR A 604 -31.33 5.99 12.14
CA THR A 604 -30.39 7.09 12.44
C THR A 604 -29.50 7.45 11.26
N HIS A 605 -29.04 6.47 10.47
CA HIS A 605 -28.30 6.74 9.24
C HIS A 605 -29.16 7.43 8.18
N ARG A 606 -30.44 7.05 8.04
CA ARG A 606 -31.37 7.75 7.15
C ARG A 606 -31.60 9.20 7.60
N GLU A 607 -31.79 9.44 8.90
CA GLU A 607 -31.90 10.79 9.47
C GLU A 607 -30.63 11.61 9.25
N LEU A 608 -29.45 11.02 9.45
CA LEU A 608 -28.19 11.70 9.17
C LEU A 608 -28.04 12.00 7.68
N GLN A 609 -28.44 11.08 6.81
CA GLN A 609 -28.41 11.28 5.37
C GLN A 609 -29.38 12.38 4.93
N THR A 610 -30.59 12.45 5.48
CA THR A 610 -31.52 13.54 5.18
C THR A 610 -30.96 14.86 5.70
N MET A 611 -30.42 14.93 6.91
CA MET A 611 -29.77 16.14 7.44
C MET A 611 -28.63 16.62 6.54
N LEU A 612 -27.71 15.72 6.17
CA LEU A 612 -26.60 16.06 5.26
C LEU A 612 -27.10 16.52 3.88
N SER A 613 -28.17 15.93 3.35
CA SER A 613 -28.77 16.38 2.09
C SER A 613 -29.40 17.78 2.20
N HIS A 614 -30.04 18.10 3.33
CA HIS A 614 -30.57 19.44 3.58
C HIS A 614 -29.46 20.46 3.76
N ASP A 615 -28.39 20.10 4.48
CA ASP A 615 -27.21 20.96 4.65
C ASP A 615 -26.50 21.21 3.32
N ALA A 616 -26.34 20.18 2.48
CA ALA A 616 -25.79 20.32 1.13
C ALA A 616 -26.66 21.25 0.27
N PHE A 617 -27.98 21.06 0.28
CA PHE A 617 -28.91 21.94 -0.45
C PHE A 617 -28.86 23.39 0.07
N ASN A 618 -28.79 23.59 1.38
CA ASN A 618 -28.67 24.91 1.99
C ASN A 618 -27.33 25.58 1.69
N LEU A 619 -26.25 24.80 1.60
CA LEU A 619 -24.93 25.29 1.22
C LEU A 619 -24.90 25.67 -0.26
N GLU A 620 -25.43 24.83 -1.13
CA GLU A 620 -25.57 25.12 -2.56
C GLU A 620 -26.38 26.40 -2.77
N ARG A 621 -27.52 26.55 -2.10
CA ARG A 621 -28.32 27.78 -2.17
C ARG A 621 -27.56 29.00 -1.65
N ARG A 622 -26.77 28.86 -0.58
CA ARG A 622 -25.91 29.95 -0.08
C ARG A 622 -24.85 30.35 -1.10
N ILE A 623 -24.16 29.37 -1.69
CA ILE A 623 -23.15 29.61 -2.74
C ILE A 623 -23.79 30.28 -3.96
N VAL A 624 -24.96 29.82 -4.39
CA VAL A 624 -25.69 30.45 -5.51
C VAL A 624 -26.07 31.89 -5.18
N ASN A 625 -26.55 32.17 -3.97
CA ASN A 625 -26.88 33.52 -3.55
C ASN A 625 -25.63 34.42 -3.44
N GLU A 626 -24.52 33.90 -2.93
CA GLU A 626 -23.23 34.62 -2.89
C GLU A 626 -22.73 34.91 -4.30
N LEU A 627 -22.86 33.95 -5.22
CA LEU A 627 -22.50 34.12 -6.62
C LEU A 627 -23.38 35.17 -7.30
N GLN A 628 -24.70 35.16 -7.06
CA GLN A 628 -25.61 36.21 -7.54
C GLN A 628 -25.25 37.58 -6.95
N GLY A 629 -24.90 37.66 -5.66
CA GLY A 629 -24.42 38.90 -5.05
C GLY A 629 -23.15 39.44 -5.70
N LEU A 630 -22.18 38.56 -5.98
CA LEU A 630 -20.96 38.93 -6.72
C LEU A 630 -21.24 39.32 -8.18
N GLU A 631 -22.20 38.68 -8.84
CA GLU A 631 -22.66 39.06 -10.18
C GLU A 631 -23.33 40.44 -10.18
N GLU A 632 -24.16 40.75 -9.18
CA GLU A 632 -24.77 42.07 -8.98
C GLU A 632 -23.71 43.15 -8.72
N GLU A 633 -22.72 42.87 -7.87
CA GLU A 633 -21.58 43.75 -7.61
C GLU A 633 -20.74 43.98 -8.88
N ALA A 634 -20.47 42.93 -9.64
CA ALA A 634 -19.75 43.02 -10.91
C ALA A 634 -20.53 43.84 -11.95
N ALA A 635 -21.84 43.64 -12.05
CA ALA A 635 -22.72 44.42 -12.92
C ALA A 635 -22.76 45.91 -12.50
N SER A 636 -22.79 46.18 -11.20
CA SER A 636 -22.72 47.54 -10.65
C SER A 636 -21.39 48.22 -10.97
N ILE A 637 -20.26 47.52 -10.79
CA ILE A 637 -18.93 48.03 -11.15
C ILE A 637 -18.84 48.26 -12.66
N GLN A 638 -19.36 47.36 -13.49
CA GLN A 638 -19.38 47.53 -14.94
C GLN A 638 -20.21 48.76 -15.36
N SER A 639 -21.38 48.96 -14.75
CA SER A 639 -22.20 50.17 -14.97
C SER A 639 -21.45 51.45 -14.58
N ASN A 640 -20.72 51.44 -13.46
CA ASN A 640 -19.89 52.57 -13.05
C ASN A 640 -18.73 52.84 -14.02
N ILE A 641 -18.12 51.78 -14.57
CA ILE A 641 -17.07 51.90 -15.60
C ILE A 641 -17.65 52.49 -16.89
N ASP A 642 -18.80 52.01 -17.33
CA ASP A 642 -19.50 52.50 -18.53
C ASP A 642 -19.89 53.98 -18.37
N GLN A 643 -20.41 54.36 -17.19
CA GLN A 643 -20.67 55.75 -16.84
C GLN A 643 -19.38 56.59 -16.86
N GLY A 644 -18.29 56.09 -16.28
CA GLY A 644 -16.99 56.76 -16.34
C GLY A 644 -16.46 56.93 -17.77
N HIS A 645 -16.74 55.98 -18.66
CA HIS A 645 -16.43 56.10 -20.09
C HIS A 645 -17.32 57.14 -20.79
N GLU A 646 -18.61 57.21 -20.45
CA GLU A 646 -19.54 58.24 -20.91
C GLU A 646 -19.04 59.64 -20.51
N ASP A 647 -18.72 59.82 -19.22
CA ASP A 647 -18.23 61.07 -18.66
C ASP A 647 -16.91 61.49 -19.31
N LYS A 648 -15.98 60.54 -19.50
CA LYS A 648 -14.72 60.78 -20.22
C LYS A 648 -14.98 61.24 -21.67
N ARG A 649 -15.91 60.60 -22.38
CA ARG A 649 -16.30 61.01 -23.73
C ARG A 649 -16.91 62.41 -23.73
N GLY A 650 -17.74 62.74 -22.74
CA GLY A 650 -18.31 64.06 -22.52
C GLY A 650 -17.23 65.13 -22.32
N ILE A 651 -16.30 64.90 -21.39
CA ILE A 651 -15.17 65.81 -21.11
C ILE A 651 -14.29 66.00 -22.35
N LEU A 652 -13.98 64.93 -23.08
CA LEU A 652 -13.22 65.04 -24.32
C LEU A 652 -13.95 65.90 -25.38
N ALA A 653 -15.27 65.74 -25.51
CA ALA A 653 -16.05 66.58 -26.40
C ALA A 653 -16.03 68.06 -25.97
N ASP A 654 -16.08 68.32 -24.67
CA ASP A 654 -16.00 69.70 -24.13
C ASP A 654 -14.60 70.31 -24.28
N ILE A 655 -13.52 69.52 -24.14
CA ILE A 655 -12.16 69.95 -24.46
C ILE A 655 -12.07 70.36 -25.94
N VAL A 656 -12.60 69.55 -26.85
CA VAL A 656 -12.62 69.90 -28.29
C VAL A 656 -13.43 71.19 -28.55
N LYS A 657 -14.54 71.41 -27.82
CA LYS A 657 -15.27 72.69 -27.91
C LYS A 657 -14.42 73.87 -27.40
N ALA A 658 -13.74 73.71 -26.27
CA ALA A 658 -12.87 74.73 -25.71
C ALA A 658 -11.69 75.05 -26.66
N GLU A 659 -11.07 74.04 -27.28
CA GLU A 659 -10.04 74.22 -28.30
C GLU A 659 -10.57 75.01 -29.51
N ARG A 660 -11.79 74.71 -29.98
CA ARG A 660 -12.44 75.49 -31.05
C ARG A 660 -12.69 76.94 -30.65
N GLU A 661 -13.11 77.19 -29.40
CA GLU A 661 -13.30 78.54 -28.88
C GLU A 661 -11.97 79.31 -28.81
N VAL A 662 -10.90 78.68 -28.32
CA VAL A 662 -9.54 79.26 -28.31
C VAL A 662 -9.11 79.63 -29.73
N MET A 663 -9.24 78.72 -30.69
CA MET A 663 -8.93 78.98 -32.11
C MET A 663 -9.73 80.15 -32.68
N LEU A 664 -11.01 80.26 -32.32
CA LEU A 664 -11.87 81.36 -32.76
C LEU A 664 -11.39 82.70 -32.16
N TRP A 665 -11.02 82.72 -30.88
CA TRP A 665 -10.47 83.91 -30.22
C TRP A 665 -9.10 84.32 -30.78
N GLU A 666 -8.21 83.37 -31.06
CA GLU A 666 -6.94 83.64 -31.73
C GLU A 666 -7.14 84.29 -33.10
N ARG A 667 -8.10 83.77 -33.88
CA ARG A 667 -8.44 84.35 -35.19
C ARG A 667 -9.04 85.76 -35.08
N LYS A 668 -9.88 86.01 -34.07
CA LYS A 668 -10.38 87.37 -33.78
C LYS A 668 -9.25 88.34 -33.41
N ILE A 669 -8.27 87.88 -32.64
CA ILE A 669 -7.09 88.70 -32.26
C ILE A 669 -6.24 89.00 -33.49
N GLN A 670 -6.00 88.01 -34.36
CA GLN A 670 -5.28 88.22 -35.62
C GLN A 670 -5.97 89.26 -36.51
N LEU A 671 -7.28 89.12 -36.75
CA LEU A 671 -8.05 90.09 -37.54
C LEU A 671 -8.00 91.50 -36.93
N LYS A 672 -8.07 91.62 -35.59
CA LYS A 672 -7.95 92.91 -34.92
C LYS A 672 -6.56 93.54 -35.12
N ARG A 673 -5.49 92.75 -35.09
CA ARG A 673 -4.11 93.22 -35.36
C ARG A 673 -3.94 93.67 -36.82
N GLU A 674 -4.46 92.90 -37.76
CA GLU A 674 -4.45 93.25 -39.19
C GLU A 674 -5.24 94.54 -39.46
N MET A 675 -6.40 94.70 -38.81
CA MET A 675 -7.21 95.92 -38.91
C MET A 675 -6.53 97.14 -38.27
N GLN A 676 -5.79 96.98 -37.17
CA GLN A 676 -4.98 98.06 -36.58
C GLN A 676 -3.81 98.46 -37.47
N ALA A 677 -3.17 97.51 -38.16
CA ALA A 677 -2.10 97.80 -39.12
C ALA A 677 -2.62 98.53 -40.38
N ALA A 678 -3.85 98.26 -40.80
CA ALA A 678 -4.50 98.96 -41.92
C ALA A 678 -5.04 100.36 -41.57
N LEU A 679 -5.13 100.70 -40.28
CA LEU A 679 -5.68 101.95 -39.75
C LEU A 679 -4.60 102.81 -39.06
N ASP A 680 -3.41 102.92 -39.66
CA ASP A 680 -2.33 103.80 -39.21
C ASP A 680 -2.41 105.19 -39.92
N PRO A 681 -2.55 106.32 -39.20
CA PRO A 681 -2.67 107.66 -39.79
C PRO A 681 -1.37 108.28 -40.33
N SER A 682 -0.24 107.57 -40.32
CA SER A 682 1.07 108.14 -40.66
C SER A 682 1.46 108.12 -42.16
N VAL A 683 0.58 107.66 -43.05
CA VAL A 683 0.82 107.63 -44.50
C VAL A 683 0.21 108.88 -45.17
N GLY A 684 1.00 109.96 -45.36
CA GLY A 684 0.56 111.17 -46.10
C GLY A 684 1.19 112.54 -45.75
N ALA A 685 2.17 112.61 -44.85
CA ALA A 685 2.70 113.90 -44.33
C ALA A 685 3.62 114.70 -45.29
N ASP A 686 4.13 114.10 -46.35
CA ASP A 686 5.18 114.73 -47.19
C ASP A 686 4.65 115.74 -48.23
N VAL A 687 3.34 115.76 -48.51
CA VAL A 687 2.76 116.60 -49.58
C VAL A 687 2.44 118.03 -49.12
N VAL A 688 2.27 118.29 -47.82
CA VAL A 688 1.85 119.60 -47.29
C VAL A 688 3.03 120.59 -47.09
N GLY A 689 4.26 120.10 -46.97
CA GLY A 689 5.45 120.94 -46.74
C GLY A 689 5.99 121.67 -47.98
N ALA A 690 5.67 121.21 -49.20
CA ALA A 690 6.24 121.75 -50.44
C ALA A 690 5.54 123.04 -50.94
N MET A 691 4.26 123.26 -50.61
CA MET A 691 3.49 124.42 -51.11
C MET A 691 3.80 125.76 -50.39
N GLN A 692 4.39 125.76 -49.20
CA GLN A 692 4.62 126.99 -48.42
C GLN A 692 5.89 127.77 -48.80
N LYS A 693 6.84 127.18 -49.54
CA LYS A 693 8.14 127.82 -49.88
C LYS A 693 8.12 128.66 -51.17
N GLU A 694 7.12 128.49 -52.02
CA GLU A 694 7.04 129.18 -53.33
C GLU A 694 6.50 130.62 -53.23
N VAL A 695 5.71 130.93 -52.18
CA VAL A 695 5.05 132.24 -52.02
C VAL A 695 6.02 133.38 -51.62
N HIS A 696 7.22 133.09 -51.11
CA HIS A 696 8.17 134.12 -50.64
C HIS A 696 9.14 134.67 -51.71
N ARG A 697 9.33 133.97 -52.84
CA ARG A 697 10.27 134.40 -53.91
C ARG A 697 9.76 135.52 -54.81
N MET A 698 8.45 135.73 -54.92
CA MET A 698 7.87 136.74 -55.83
C MET A 698 7.95 138.18 -55.32
N GLN A 699 8.25 138.42 -54.03
CA GLN A 699 8.22 139.77 -53.43
C GLN A 699 9.53 140.57 -53.57
N LEU A 700 10.67 139.96 -53.93
CA LEU A 700 12.00 140.61 -53.92
C LEU A 700 12.49 141.13 -55.29
N ARG A 701 11.71 140.97 -56.37
CA ARG A 701 12.12 141.33 -57.74
C ARG A 701 11.73 142.75 -58.19
N GLN A 702 11.05 143.52 -57.34
CA GLN A 702 10.43 144.80 -57.74
C GLN A 702 11.29 146.06 -57.48
N ASN A 703 12.40 146.00 -56.72
CA ASN A 703 13.11 147.21 -56.25
C ASN A 703 14.42 147.61 -56.98
N ASP A 704 15.03 146.76 -57.83
CA ASP A 704 16.40 147.04 -58.34
C ASP A 704 16.50 147.78 -59.71
N LEU A 705 15.38 148.16 -60.32
CA LEU A 705 15.36 148.74 -61.68
C LEU A 705 15.49 150.29 -61.74
N ALA A 706 15.70 150.97 -60.61
CA ALA A 706 15.60 152.43 -60.52
C ALA A 706 16.94 153.23 -60.47
N LEU A 707 18.11 152.59 -60.58
CA LEU A 707 19.43 153.20 -60.30
C LEU A 707 20.44 153.33 -61.49
N GLN A 708 20.01 153.43 -62.76
CA GLN A 708 20.96 153.36 -63.91
C GLN A 708 20.90 154.42 -65.03
N GLN A 709 20.35 155.60 -64.78
CA GLN A 709 20.62 156.81 -65.58
C GLN A 709 20.98 157.86 -64.53
N GLU A 710 22.14 158.47 -64.44
CA GLU A 710 22.83 159.24 -65.45
C GLU A 710 24.30 159.24 -65.05
N ARG A 711 25.11 158.59 -65.85
CA ARG A 711 25.70 159.24 -67.02
C ARG A 711 26.69 160.30 -66.53
N LEU A 712 27.93 159.88 -66.33
CA LEU A 712 28.88 159.69 -67.43
C LEU A 712 29.68 160.99 -67.62
N LEU A 713 30.92 160.72 -67.99
CA LEU A 713 31.57 161.30 -69.16
C LEU A 713 32.08 162.70 -69.13
N ASN A 714 31.85 163.47 -68.09
CA ASN A 714 32.58 164.68 -68.00
C ASN A 714 33.14 164.79 -66.57
N GLU A 715 34.15 164.03 -66.03
CA GLU A 715 35.50 164.63 -65.96
C GLU A 715 36.95 163.84 -65.68
N LEU A 716 38.05 163.78 -66.56
CA LEU A 716 39.60 163.72 -66.67
C LEU A 716 40.37 162.39 -66.53
N GLU A 717 41.09 161.83 -67.48
CA GLU A 717 41.18 161.97 -68.93
C GLU A 717 42.39 162.85 -69.39
N ARG A 718 43.23 163.39 -68.47
CA ARG A 718 44.63 163.85 -68.79
C ARG A 718 45.74 163.28 -67.92
N GLY A 719 45.44 162.72 -66.76
CA GLY A 719 46.46 162.35 -65.75
C GLY A 719 47.31 161.11 -66.09
N ILE A 720 47.10 160.49 -67.25
CA ILE A 720 47.30 159.05 -67.40
C ILE A 720 48.51 158.71 -68.28
N SER A 721 48.91 159.59 -69.18
CA SER A 721 50.10 159.40 -70.00
C SER A 721 51.43 159.52 -69.22
N LYS A 722 51.42 159.98 -67.95
CA LYS A 722 52.63 160.14 -67.12
C LYS A 722 52.94 158.92 -66.21
N ARG A 723 51.94 158.06 -65.93
CA ARG A 723 52.04 156.89 -65.03
C ARG A 723 52.60 155.64 -65.73
N ASP A 724 52.36 155.46 -67.02
CA ASP A 724 52.72 154.24 -67.76
C ASP A 724 54.24 154.01 -67.91
N THR A 725 55.03 155.08 -67.97
CA THR A 725 56.50 154.98 -68.07
C THR A 725 57.19 154.51 -66.78
N ILE A 726 56.51 154.57 -65.62
CA ILE A 726 57.08 154.14 -64.33
C ILE A 726 56.72 152.67 -64.03
N SER A 727 55.57 152.17 -64.49
CA SER A 727 55.10 150.79 -64.25
C SER A 727 55.87 149.72 -65.04
N ILE A 728 56.45 150.04 -66.20
CA ILE A 728 57.13 149.06 -67.06
C ILE A 728 58.52 148.68 -66.49
N LYS A 729 59.18 149.56 -65.73
CA LYS A 729 60.48 149.28 -65.10
C LYS A 729 60.40 148.36 -63.87
N GLY A 730 59.25 148.26 -63.20
CA GLY A 730 59.04 147.38 -62.05
C GLY A 730 58.71 145.91 -62.38
N ARG A 731 58.24 145.62 -63.60
CA ARG A 731 57.83 144.25 -64.01
C ARG A 731 58.98 143.34 -64.48
N ALA A 732 60.16 143.88 -64.76
CA ALA A 732 61.29 143.10 -65.28
C ALA A 732 62.09 142.35 -64.18
N THR A 733 61.83 142.61 -62.90
CA THR A 733 62.60 142.05 -61.77
C THR A 733 61.92 140.86 -61.07
N GLU A 734 60.62 140.63 -61.30
CA GLU A 734 59.87 139.52 -60.66
C GLU A 734 59.69 138.27 -61.56
N ALA A 735 60.10 138.33 -62.83
CA ALA A 735 60.04 137.21 -63.79
C ALA A 735 61.34 136.38 -63.86
N ARG A 736 62.02 136.19 -62.72
CA ARG A 736 63.22 135.35 -62.61
C ARG A 736 63.03 134.37 -61.45
N ASN A 737 62.28 133.29 -61.73
CA ASN A 737 62.38 131.95 -61.13
C ASN A 737 61.21 131.07 -61.62
N GLN A 738 61.35 130.58 -62.84
CA GLN A 738 60.71 129.37 -63.38
C GLN A 738 61.47 128.11 -62.86
N PRO A 739 61.00 126.84 -62.99
CA PRO A 739 60.16 126.36 -64.11
C PRO A 739 59.06 125.30 -63.82
N GLU A 740 58.22 125.13 -64.85
CA GLU A 740 57.20 124.10 -65.05
C GLU A 740 57.74 122.82 -65.74
N LEU A 741 57.16 121.69 -65.33
CA LEU A 741 56.68 120.48 -66.05
C LEU A 741 57.36 119.88 -67.31
N THR A 742 57.43 118.54 -67.37
CA THR A 742 57.56 117.75 -68.62
C THR A 742 56.81 116.39 -68.58
N GLU A 743 56.40 115.95 -69.78
CA GLU A 743 55.64 114.75 -70.22
C GLU A 743 56.10 113.38 -69.67
N ALA A 744 57.27 113.31 -69.04
CA ALA A 744 57.84 112.10 -68.43
C ALA A 744 57.14 111.67 -67.13
N THR A 745 56.42 112.58 -66.46
CA THR A 745 55.66 112.27 -65.23
C THR A 745 54.29 111.65 -65.50
N LEU A 746 53.69 111.92 -66.67
CA LEU A 746 52.45 111.25 -67.11
C LEU A 746 52.70 109.83 -67.62
N ARG A 747 53.84 109.56 -68.27
CA ARG A 747 54.23 108.17 -68.62
C ARG A 747 54.71 107.36 -67.41
N ARG A 748 55.29 108.00 -66.38
CA ARG A 748 55.59 107.34 -65.09
C ARG A 748 54.33 107.02 -64.29
N SER A 749 53.34 107.89 -64.22
CA SER A 749 52.10 107.59 -63.48
C SER A 749 51.25 106.52 -64.17
N LEU A 750 51.26 106.44 -65.51
CA LEU A 750 50.59 105.36 -66.25
C LEU A 750 51.33 104.02 -66.13
N ALA A 751 52.67 104.02 -66.20
CA ALA A 751 53.49 102.83 -65.97
C ALA A 751 53.47 102.35 -64.50
N ASP A 752 53.31 103.26 -63.53
CA ASP A 752 53.14 102.93 -62.12
C ASP A 752 51.72 102.44 -61.81
N MET A 753 50.69 102.85 -62.56
CA MET A 753 49.35 102.26 -62.44
C MET A 753 49.24 100.91 -63.16
N GLU A 754 49.90 100.72 -64.30
CA GLU A 754 50.01 99.40 -64.94
C GLU A 754 50.89 98.43 -64.13
N ARG A 755 51.96 98.91 -63.49
CA ARG A 755 52.74 98.13 -62.51
C ARG A 755 51.94 97.83 -61.27
N LYS A 756 51.18 98.77 -60.71
CA LYS A 756 50.30 98.50 -59.57
C LYS A 756 49.17 97.53 -59.93
N VAL A 757 48.65 97.52 -61.16
CA VAL A 757 47.65 96.53 -61.62
C VAL A 757 48.28 95.17 -61.90
N LYS A 758 49.53 95.10 -62.39
CA LYS A 758 50.30 93.84 -62.51
C LYS A 758 50.82 93.32 -61.17
N GLU A 759 51.18 94.18 -60.23
CA GLU A 759 51.57 93.85 -58.86
C GLU A 759 50.37 93.43 -58.04
N THR A 760 49.21 94.07 -58.17
CA THR A 760 47.97 93.61 -57.51
C THR A 760 47.43 92.32 -58.13
N ARG A 761 47.58 92.08 -59.44
CA ARG A 761 47.29 90.76 -60.05
C ARG A 761 48.32 89.69 -59.67
N ARG A 762 49.61 90.03 -59.53
CA ARG A 762 50.64 89.11 -59.02
C ARG A 762 50.54 88.87 -57.52
N GLN A 763 50.08 89.86 -56.75
CA GLN A 763 49.77 89.75 -55.33
C GLN A 763 48.48 88.95 -55.17
N ALA A 764 47.47 89.11 -56.03
CA ALA A 764 46.29 88.25 -56.03
C ALA A 764 46.64 86.80 -56.41
N HIS A 765 47.45 86.56 -57.46
CA HIS A 765 47.93 85.21 -57.79
C HIS A 765 48.93 84.65 -56.77
N SER A 766 49.73 85.48 -56.08
CA SER A 766 50.58 85.01 -54.99
C SER A 766 49.77 84.75 -53.73
N LEU A 767 48.70 85.51 -53.48
CA LEU A 767 47.76 85.26 -52.38
C LEU A 767 46.90 84.02 -52.67
N ASP A 768 46.51 83.77 -53.91
CA ASP A 768 45.83 82.52 -54.32
C ASP A 768 46.77 81.32 -54.28
N ALA A 769 48.04 81.49 -54.68
CA ALA A 769 49.07 80.46 -54.51
C ALA A 769 49.39 80.23 -53.02
N GLN A 770 49.46 81.29 -52.21
CA GLN A 770 49.60 81.20 -50.75
C GLN A 770 48.36 80.60 -50.09
N LEU A 771 47.15 80.85 -50.60
CA LEU A 771 45.92 80.21 -50.11
C LEU A 771 45.89 78.73 -50.48
N GLY A 772 46.34 78.34 -51.68
CA GLY A 772 46.51 76.94 -52.06
C GLY A 772 47.64 76.24 -51.27
N GLU A 773 48.73 76.95 -50.97
CA GLU A 773 49.81 76.48 -50.12
C GLU A 773 49.38 76.39 -48.64
N LEU A 774 48.53 77.32 -48.17
CA LEU A 774 47.93 77.27 -46.84
C LEU A 774 46.83 76.22 -46.74
N ASP A 775 46.09 75.91 -47.80
CA ASP A 775 45.11 74.82 -47.82
C ASP A 775 45.78 73.44 -47.94
N THR A 776 46.88 73.33 -48.68
CA THR A 776 47.72 72.12 -48.66
C THR A 776 48.45 71.96 -47.33
N GLN A 777 48.93 73.04 -46.71
CA GLN A 777 49.44 73.01 -45.34
C GLN A 777 48.34 72.71 -44.33
N ARG A 778 47.12 73.20 -44.51
CA ARG A 778 45.98 72.90 -43.64
C ARG A 778 45.56 71.44 -43.76
N THR A 779 45.53 70.88 -44.96
CA THR A 779 45.24 69.44 -45.15
C THR A 779 46.35 68.57 -44.58
N VAL A 780 47.62 68.92 -44.80
CA VAL A 780 48.76 68.24 -44.15
C VAL A 780 48.74 68.40 -42.63
N LEU A 781 48.38 69.57 -42.09
CA LEU A 781 48.22 69.78 -40.65
C LEU A 781 47.01 69.04 -40.09
N VAL A 782 45.91 68.91 -40.85
CA VAL A 782 44.76 68.09 -40.47
C VAL A 782 45.13 66.61 -40.48
N ASP A 783 45.89 66.14 -41.46
CA ASP A 783 46.40 64.77 -41.51
C ASP A 783 47.43 64.52 -40.39
N GLN A 784 48.26 65.51 -40.06
CA GLN A 784 49.16 65.44 -38.90
C GLN A 784 48.41 65.51 -37.57
N ILE A 785 47.31 66.27 -37.46
CA ILE A 785 46.48 66.34 -36.26
C ILE A 785 45.69 65.04 -36.10
N THR A 786 45.20 64.43 -37.17
CA THR A 786 44.52 63.14 -37.12
C THR A 786 45.51 62.01 -36.82
N ALA A 787 46.71 62.01 -37.42
CA ALA A 787 47.78 61.08 -37.08
C ALA A 787 48.28 61.28 -35.63
N ALA A 788 48.43 62.53 -35.16
CA ALA A 788 48.79 62.84 -33.78
C ALA A 788 47.66 62.49 -32.80
N SER A 789 46.39 62.59 -33.20
CA SER A 789 45.24 62.19 -32.39
C SER A 789 45.12 60.67 -32.30
N GLN A 790 45.41 59.94 -33.38
CA GLN A 790 45.52 58.48 -33.39
C GLN A 790 46.72 58.03 -32.54
N ALA A 791 47.89 58.65 -32.70
CA ALA A 791 49.06 58.39 -31.85
C ALA A 791 48.83 58.74 -30.38
N CYS A 792 48.11 59.83 -30.07
CA CYS A 792 47.69 60.15 -28.70
C CYS A 792 46.65 59.14 -28.17
N GLY A 793 45.79 58.61 -29.03
CA GLY A 793 44.83 57.56 -28.69
C GLY A 793 45.53 56.25 -28.37
N GLU A 794 46.48 55.83 -29.21
CA GLU A 794 47.33 54.65 -28.98
C GLU A 794 48.20 54.83 -27.73
N ALA A 795 48.81 56.00 -27.53
CA ALA A 795 49.58 56.32 -26.34
C ALA A 795 48.71 56.33 -25.07
N ARG A 796 47.46 56.80 -25.13
CA ARG A 796 46.50 56.72 -24.01
C ARG A 796 46.03 55.29 -23.74
N GLN A 797 45.85 54.47 -24.77
CA GLN A 797 45.55 53.05 -24.59
C GLN A 797 46.74 52.32 -23.98
N GLN A 798 47.96 52.58 -24.44
CA GLN A 798 49.19 52.06 -23.85
C GLN A 798 49.39 52.55 -22.41
N GLU A 799 49.10 53.83 -22.13
CA GLU A 799 49.11 54.39 -20.78
C GLU A 799 48.06 53.71 -19.89
N GLY A 800 46.87 53.42 -20.41
CA GLY A 800 45.83 52.66 -19.70
C GLY A 800 46.26 51.23 -19.37
N VAL A 801 46.86 50.52 -20.34
CA VAL A 801 47.40 49.17 -20.15
C VAL A 801 48.57 49.18 -19.16
N LEU A 802 49.47 50.16 -19.25
CA LEU A 802 50.59 50.33 -18.32
C LEU A 802 50.10 50.71 -16.92
N ARG A 803 49.10 51.58 -16.77
CA ARG A 803 48.48 51.91 -15.48
C ARG A 803 47.83 50.67 -14.85
N ALA A 804 47.09 49.87 -15.62
CA ALA A 804 46.52 48.62 -15.14
C ALA A 804 47.61 47.61 -14.73
N SER A 805 48.70 47.51 -15.51
CA SER A 805 49.85 46.67 -15.18
C SER A 805 50.60 47.15 -13.93
N VAL A 806 50.76 48.47 -13.75
CA VAL A 806 51.36 49.08 -12.55
C VAL A 806 50.47 48.87 -11.33
N GLU A 807 49.16 49.05 -11.45
CA GLU A 807 48.21 48.75 -10.37
C GLU A 807 48.23 47.27 -9.97
N ALA A 808 48.27 46.35 -10.95
CA ALA A 808 48.43 44.93 -10.68
C ALA A 808 49.77 44.62 -9.98
N SER A 809 50.87 45.21 -10.45
CA SER A 809 52.20 45.04 -9.87
C SER A 809 52.30 45.64 -8.46
N LEU A 810 51.63 46.76 -8.19
CA LEU A 810 51.55 47.37 -6.85
C LEU A 810 50.72 46.51 -5.90
N LYS A 811 49.60 45.92 -6.37
CA LYS A 811 48.82 44.95 -5.59
C LYS A 811 49.66 43.71 -5.26
N GLU A 812 50.41 43.18 -6.21
CA GLU A 812 51.28 42.03 -6.01
C GLU A 812 52.47 42.33 -5.09
N LYS A 813 53.12 43.49 -5.26
CA LYS A 813 54.16 43.99 -4.35
C LYS A 813 53.63 44.15 -2.93
N HIS A 814 52.43 44.72 -2.76
CA HIS A 814 51.82 44.88 -1.45
C HIS A 814 51.50 43.51 -0.83
N LYS A 815 50.92 42.58 -1.58
CA LYS A 815 50.69 41.18 -1.12
C LYS A 815 52.00 40.48 -0.71
N ALA A 816 53.06 40.62 -1.50
CA ALA A 816 54.38 40.08 -1.18
C ALA A 816 54.99 40.73 0.07
N LEU A 817 54.80 42.04 0.28
CA LEU A 817 55.25 42.75 1.47
C LEU A 817 54.50 42.28 2.73
N LEU A 818 53.19 42.02 2.60
CA LEU A 818 52.39 41.47 3.70
C LEU A 818 52.80 40.03 4.04
N LEU A 819 53.04 39.19 3.03
CA LEU A 819 53.53 37.83 3.25
C LEU A 819 54.92 37.84 3.88
N THR A 820 55.86 38.65 3.39
CA THR A 820 57.20 38.74 3.98
C THR A 820 57.18 39.30 5.40
N ALA A 821 56.33 40.28 5.70
CA ALA A 821 56.14 40.76 7.08
C ALA A 821 55.51 39.69 7.99
N ALA A 822 54.59 38.87 7.47
CA ALA A 822 54.02 37.74 8.19
C ALA A 822 55.07 36.66 8.47
N TRP A 823 55.89 36.30 7.47
CA TRP A 823 57.00 35.37 7.61
C TRP A 823 58.06 35.89 8.59
N GLN A 824 58.44 37.17 8.51
CA GLN A 824 59.40 37.79 9.44
C GLN A 824 58.89 37.80 10.90
N LYS A 825 57.58 38.01 11.10
CA LYS A 825 56.94 37.88 12.42
C LYS A 825 56.91 36.42 12.88
N ALA A 826 56.69 35.46 11.97
CA ALA A 826 56.71 34.04 12.27
C ALA A 826 58.12 33.55 12.63
N THR A 827 59.16 33.95 11.89
CA THR A 827 60.56 33.66 12.24
C THR A 827 60.96 34.30 13.55
N LYS A 828 60.59 35.55 13.84
CA LYS A 828 60.85 36.14 15.17
C LYS A 828 60.18 35.36 16.30
N ARG A 829 58.94 34.87 16.10
CA ARG A 829 58.26 34.01 17.08
C ARG A 829 58.93 32.65 17.25
N LEU A 830 59.46 32.06 16.17
CA LEU A 830 60.23 30.82 16.22
C LEU A 830 61.60 31.02 16.87
N GLU A 831 62.29 32.14 16.58
CA GLU A 831 63.54 32.56 17.22
C GLU A 831 63.34 32.78 18.73
N ASP A 832 62.27 33.49 19.13
CA ASP A 832 61.90 33.68 20.53
C ASP A 832 61.53 32.36 21.23
N ALA A 833 60.98 31.38 20.51
CA ALA A 833 60.71 30.03 21.01
C ALA A 833 62.00 29.22 21.20
N THR A 834 62.95 29.30 20.26
CA THR A 834 64.27 28.68 20.41
C THR A 834 65.14 29.34 21.50
N ALA A 835 64.93 30.62 21.77
CA ALA A 835 65.58 31.37 22.85
C ALA A 835 64.86 31.24 24.21
N GLY A 836 63.78 30.44 24.31
CA GLY A 836 63.04 30.16 25.54
C GLY A 836 62.21 31.33 26.10
N LYS A 837 62.00 32.39 25.31
CA LYS A 837 61.28 33.62 25.74
C LYS A 837 59.82 33.66 25.27
N TYR A 838 59.41 32.73 24.41
CA TYR A 838 58.03 32.65 23.94
C TYR A 838 57.10 32.08 25.02
N LYS A 839 56.22 32.92 25.58
CA LYS A 839 55.12 32.49 26.44
C LYS A 839 53.87 32.21 25.59
N PRO A 840 53.35 30.97 25.56
CA PRO A 840 52.05 30.71 24.95
C PRO A 840 51.00 31.55 25.68
N ARG A 841 50.26 32.37 24.93
CA ARG A 841 49.30 33.32 25.50
C ARG A 841 48.01 32.62 25.99
N VAL A 842 47.82 31.34 25.66
CA VAL A 842 46.63 30.53 25.96
C VAL A 842 47.05 29.06 26.16
N ASP A 843 46.41 28.36 27.10
CA ASP A 843 46.64 26.93 27.36
C ASP A 843 46.22 26.03 26.18
N PRO A 844 46.93 24.91 25.91
CA PRO A 844 46.71 24.05 24.74
C PRO A 844 45.26 23.54 24.58
N ALA A 845 44.53 23.38 25.68
CA ALA A 845 43.14 22.93 25.69
C ALA A 845 42.12 24.00 25.25
N VAL A 846 42.49 25.29 25.35
CA VAL A 846 41.59 26.44 25.05
C VAL A 846 41.93 27.10 23.71
N VAL A 847 43.12 26.82 23.16
CA VAL A 847 43.60 27.36 21.87
C VAL A 847 42.62 27.10 20.73
N ALA A 848 42.02 25.91 20.64
CA ALA A 848 41.07 25.57 19.58
C ALA A 848 39.80 26.45 19.63
N ASN A 849 39.28 26.73 20.82
CA ASN A 849 38.08 27.56 21.00
C ASN A 849 38.36 29.05 20.77
N GLU A 850 39.52 29.55 21.20
CA GLU A 850 39.94 30.94 20.93
C GLU A 850 40.27 31.15 19.44
N LEU A 851 40.86 30.16 18.76
CA LEU A 851 41.05 30.17 17.30
C LEU A 851 39.71 30.18 16.57
N ALA A 852 38.74 29.38 16.99
CA ALA A 852 37.40 29.38 16.38
C ALA A 852 36.70 30.74 16.53
N LYS A 853 36.78 31.38 17.71
CA LYS A 853 36.24 32.73 17.93
C LYS A 853 36.98 33.81 17.13
N ALA A 854 38.29 33.70 16.98
CA ALA A 854 39.09 34.62 16.17
C ALA A 854 38.78 34.47 14.67
N PHE A 855 38.64 33.23 14.19
CA PHE A 855 38.26 32.93 12.81
C PHE A 855 36.85 33.44 12.50
N GLN A 856 35.91 33.30 13.45
CA GLN A 856 34.56 33.82 13.29
C GLN A 856 34.53 35.36 13.26
N LYS A 857 35.30 36.03 14.12
CA LYS A 857 35.47 37.49 14.05
C LYS A 857 36.14 37.97 12.75
N GLU A 858 37.12 37.23 12.25
CA GLU A 858 37.75 37.51 10.94
C GLU A 858 36.75 37.38 9.80
N GLN A 859 35.90 36.35 9.84
CA GLN A 859 34.84 36.11 8.86
C GLN A 859 33.75 37.19 8.91
N ASP A 860 33.35 37.64 10.11
CA ASP A 860 32.42 38.76 10.29
C ASP A 860 33.00 40.08 9.74
N ILE A 861 34.28 40.37 10.01
CA ILE A 861 34.95 41.56 9.47
C ILE A 861 35.06 41.48 7.94
N ARG A 862 35.40 40.32 7.38
CA ARG A 862 35.47 40.12 5.93
C ARG A 862 34.10 40.33 5.27
N ASN A 863 33.02 39.84 5.89
CA ASN A 863 31.66 40.04 5.41
C ASN A 863 31.25 41.52 5.46
N VAL A 864 31.58 42.25 6.54
CA VAL A 864 31.30 43.69 6.66
C VAL A 864 32.09 44.50 5.62
N VAL A 865 33.37 44.18 5.39
CA VAL A 865 34.20 44.90 4.40
C VAL A 865 33.76 44.58 2.96
N GLN A 866 33.34 43.35 2.66
CA GLN A 866 32.74 43.01 1.37
C GLN A 866 31.44 43.79 1.15
N HIS A 867 30.56 43.83 2.14
CA HIS A 867 29.30 44.57 2.07
C HIS A 867 29.51 46.10 1.94
N LEU A 868 30.56 46.65 2.56
CA LEU A 868 30.94 48.06 2.40
C LEU A 868 31.59 48.33 1.03
N SER A 869 32.30 47.37 0.45
CA SER A 869 32.88 47.49 -0.89
C SER A 869 31.85 47.47 -2.02
N GLU A 870 30.70 46.84 -1.78
CA GLU A 870 29.53 46.83 -2.67
C GLU A 870 28.68 48.09 -2.51
N ALA A 871 28.56 48.63 -1.28
CA ALA A 871 27.76 49.82 -0.98
C ALA A 871 28.45 51.15 -1.35
N LEU A 872 29.79 51.21 -1.41
CA LEU A 872 30.57 52.44 -1.66
C LEU A 872 31.63 52.22 -2.76
N PRO A 873 31.29 52.39 -4.06
CA PRO A 873 32.21 52.17 -5.18
C PRO A 873 33.42 53.13 -5.19
N GLU A 874 33.25 54.34 -4.64
CA GLU A 874 34.28 55.38 -4.60
C GLU A 874 35.45 55.05 -3.66
N HIS A 875 35.30 54.07 -2.75
CA HIS A 875 36.33 53.66 -1.80
C HIS A 875 36.85 52.23 -2.04
N HIS A 876 36.52 51.64 -3.19
CA HIS A 876 36.84 50.26 -3.52
C HIS A 876 38.37 49.97 -3.48
N GLN A 877 39.21 50.89 -3.93
CA GLN A 877 40.67 50.72 -3.89
C GLN A 877 41.22 50.64 -2.45
N ALA A 878 40.78 51.52 -1.55
CA ALA A 878 41.23 51.53 -0.15
C ALA A 878 40.72 50.31 0.64
N LEU A 879 39.47 49.89 0.39
CA LEU A 879 38.87 48.72 1.02
C LEU A 879 39.47 47.40 0.50
N HIS A 880 39.91 47.36 -0.76
CA HIS A 880 40.60 46.20 -1.32
C HIS A 880 41.99 45.96 -0.71
N HIS A 881 42.71 47.02 -0.32
CA HIS A 881 43.94 46.89 0.47
C HIS A 881 43.68 46.22 1.83
N VAL A 882 42.58 46.55 2.50
CA VAL A 882 42.17 45.92 3.77
C VAL A 882 41.78 44.45 3.58
N LEU A 883 41.12 44.11 2.47
CA LEU A 883 40.81 42.70 2.14
C LEU A 883 42.08 41.87 1.88
N LEU A 884 43.10 42.44 1.24
CA LEU A 884 44.38 41.77 1.00
C LEU A 884 45.11 41.39 2.31
N HIS A 885 44.97 42.19 3.38
CA HIS A 885 45.47 41.84 4.72
C HIS A 885 44.76 40.64 5.34
N THR A 886 43.47 40.43 5.05
CA THR A 886 42.72 39.26 5.53
C THR A 886 42.98 38.01 4.67
N SER A 887 43.39 38.18 3.40
CA SER A 887 43.67 37.05 2.50
C SER A 887 45.03 36.41 2.74
N THR A 888 45.97 37.10 3.39
CA THR A 888 47.25 36.52 3.79
C THR A 888 47.05 35.68 5.05
N ALA A 889 46.59 34.44 4.86
CA ALA A 889 46.59 33.44 5.91
C ALA A 889 48.01 33.32 6.48
N SER A 890 48.15 33.50 7.79
CA SER A 890 49.38 33.19 8.51
C SER A 890 49.78 31.74 8.17
N PRO A 891 51.01 31.46 7.73
CA PRO A 891 51.43 30.12 7.28
C PRO A 891 51.62 29.10 8.42
N VAL A 892 50.85 29.21 9.50
CA VAL A 892 50.94 28.37 10.71
C VAL A 892 49.64 27.58 10.93
N ALA A 893 48.81 27.42 9.90
CA ALA A 893 47.55 26.65 9.98
C ALA A 893 47.57 25.33 9.21
N VAL A 894 48.72 24.88 8.69
CA VAL A 894 48.90 23.52 8.16
C VAL A 894 50.31 23.03 8.54
N ALA A 895 50.48 22.76 9.84
CA ALA A 895 51.42 21.79 10.41
C ALA A 895 51.03 21.58 11.88
#